data_AF-A0A933PVB1-F1
#
_entry.id   AF-A0A933PVB1-F1
#
_cell.length_a   1.000
_cell.length_b   1.000
_cell.length_c   1.000
_cell.angle_alpha   90.00
_cell.angle_beta   90.00
_cell.angle_gamma   90.00
#
_symmetry.space_group_name_H-M   'P 1'
#
loop_
_entity.id
_entity.type
_entity.pdbx_description
1 polymer ?
#
loop_
_entity_poly.entity_id
_entity_poly.type
_entity_poly.pdbx_seq_one_letter_code
_entity_poly.pdbx_strand_id
1 'polypeptide(L)'
;MRHHHLICISLLAFLVLPIMPLSAALMSAVSPPDALVGTLSLKSKRCSDQSFVFTAFPEQLAGRDTMAFKRGSDAAAFSGAAISLAEDAVVYLFVQRRGNAGIPAPWQKIKAAAMWKAGSTAISDDVYRLSCPAGELTIPGHAGKEGAKYGVPHLVVAARAADDIEFGAAPGAVIKTRWAPQREPQPSRIWDEFRTAVKQKTASVLPDFSYAGYRQGAETIQVRGRQYTVTDYGAVPDDTTDDGAAIQKTIDDCAAHGGGIVYLPAGRYVMNTSMAARNPIDITNSSIVIKGAGAISGGTIIHQIHPFETGVPPSDQKHYHLGKSLFNIRSRGEDKPQPDVADVTGFIPDNAFVITVNTPAALAPGMYVLLRVTSADLMKRLLAPRQADVKWENLEKNPQAAELHIIASVDGNRVTFREPIRYPARASDGWKIRPVSPIHDVGIEDICFMGNAYAKYVHHRNDIEDSGWASISMRGVTDGWIRRCSFIDVNQMINISRSSYVSMLNLFVLGNQGHHIPRVGTFSYGVFGGLIEDRANFTHGPSVSQMAVGTVYWRCSISPAQPIDSHAGRPFVTLFDRIDGGSLFGSTGGLRDFPQHLRKLVIWNFRHGVVAKDNKPFVYDFWHNANTGIFLDPIIVGIHGTPAEFNEETVERLESIGTPVNPESLYEAQLELRLGAAPAWIAEARRENAALRSAKFPAHFDRRDAVSMPITCIETFRLDDALKFVTERAMRMFGKEFFTYTIDDRPVEVSGDQVLLRHAIYTAMAAVYTYSKEGNSIAVTKIKSEGADMIRMIVSSGDIRSEITEDVTVNDDYRDVVRYAKILRGTAQFVKIGKGIQVELTVPVK
;
A
#
# COMPACT_ATOMS: atom_id res chain seq x y z
N MET A 1 -68.81 -61.56 -1.41
CA MET A 1 -68.79 -62.73 -0.50
C MET A 1 -67.63 -62.53 0.46
N ARG A 2 -67.90 -62.05 1.68
CA ARG A 2 -67.81 -62.76 2.98
C ARG A 2 -66.39 -63.22 3.37
N HIS A 3 -65.92 -62.59 4.47
CA HIS A 3 -65.17 -63.14 5.62
C HIS A 3 -63.75 -63.66 5.39
N HIS A 4 -62.82 -63.63 6.35
CA HIS A 4 -62.52 -62.85 7.56
C HIS A 4 -61.17 -63.43 8.03
N HIS A 5 -60.29 -62.55 8.51
CA HIS A 5 -59.42 -62.72 9.67
C HIS A 5 -58.27 -63.76 9.76
N LEU A 6 -57.11 -63.16 10.07
CA LEU A 6 -56.24 -63.35 11.25
C LEU A 6 -54.87 -64.07 11.07
N ILE A 7 -53.83 -63.23 11.19
CA ILE A 7 -52.63 -63.32 12.06
C ILE A 7 -51.62 -64.46 11.83
N CYS A 8 -50.36 -64.08 11.52
CA CYS A 8 -49.15 -64.38 12.31
C CYS A 8 -47.86 -63.76 11.71
N ILE A 9 -46.83 -63.60 12.57
CA ILE A 9 -45.39 -63.31 12.33
C ILE A 9 -45.03 -61.80 12.30
N SER A 10 -44.45 -61.14 13.33
CA SER A 10 -43.25 -61.37 14.19
C SER A 10 -41.89 -61.11 13.50
N LEU A 11 -41.26 -59.94 13.70
CA LEU A 11 -39.98 -59.75 14.44
C LEU A 11 -39.33 -58.36 14.26
N LEU A 12 -39.10 -57.72 15.42
CA LEU A 12 -38.05 -56.79 15.86
C LEU A 12 -37.20 -55.95 14.86
N ALA A 13 -37.29 -54.62 15.04
CA ALA A 13 -36.12 -53.79 15.37
C ALA A 13 -36.58 -52.54 16.15
N PHE A 14 -36.00 -52.33 17.33
CA PHE A 14 -36.23 -51.20 18.23
C PHE A 14 -35.80 -49.87 17.58
N LEU A 15 -36.70 -48.90 17.50
CA LEU A 15 -36.36 -47.48 17.32
C LEU A 15 -36.15 -46.86 18.70
N VAL A 16 -34.90 -46.79 19.17
CA VAL A 16 -34.52 -45.88 20.23
C VAL A 16 -34.37 -44.49 19.59
N LEU A 17 -35.43 -43.69 19.67
CA LEU A 17 -35.30 -42.24 19.51
C LEU A 17 -34.44 -41.72 20.67
N PRO A 18 -33.35 -40.98 20.44
CA PRO A 18 -32.70 -40.29 21.54
C PRO A 18 -33.66 -39.21 22.02
N ILE A 19 -34.17 -39.37 23.24
CA ILE A 19 -34.71 -38.26 24.01
C ILE A 19 -33.53 -37.30 24.17
N MET A 20 -33.50 -36.22 23.40
CA MET A 20 -32.61 -35.09 23.71
C MET A 20 -32.97 -34.66 25.14
N PRO A 21 -32.03 -34.65 26.09
CA PRO A 21 -32.30 -34.05 27.37
C PRO A 21 -32.65 -32.58 27.10
N LEU A 22 -33.76 -32.08 27.65
CA LEU A 22 -33.89 -30.64 27.83
C LEU A 22 -32.61 -30.21 28.56
N SER A 23 -31.75 -29.41 27.92
CA SER A 23 -30.68 -28.75 28.65
C SER A 23 -31.34 -27.98 29.78
N ALA A 24 -31.02 -28.33 31.03
CA ALA A 24 -31.41 -27.52 32.17
C ALA A 24 -30.90 -26.08 31.95
N ALA A 25 -31.68 -25.08 32.38
CA ALA A 25 -31.28 -23.68 32.31
C ALA A 25 -29.98 -23.48 33.12
N LEU A 26 -29.03 -22.73 32.56
CA LEU A 26 -27.72 -22.50 33.18
C LEU A 26 -27.82 -21.63 34.44
N MET A 27 -28.85 -20.80 34.53
CA MET A 27 -29.08 -19.89 35.65
C MET A 27 -30.55 -19.79 36.08
N SER A 28 -30.76 -19.55 37.38
CA SER A 28 -32.07 -19.27 37.99
C SER A 28 -32.00 -18.08 38.94
N ALA A 29 -33.07 -17.29 39.04
CA ALA A 29 -33.10 -16.13 39.94
C ALA A 29 -33.25 -16.57 41.40
N VAL A 30 -32.42 -16.02 42.29
CA VAL A 30 -32.55 -16.22 43.75
C VAL A 30 -33.31 -15.06 44.37
N SER A 31 -32.98 -13.82 43.99
CA SER A 31 -33.71 -12.63 44.40
C SER A 31 -33.46 -11.44 43.44
N PRO A 32 -34.51 -10.76 42.94
CA PRO A 32 -35.93 -11.07 43.13
C PRO A 32 -36.37 -12.25 42.23
N PRO A 33 -37.33 -13.09 42.66
CA PRO A 33 -37.71 -14.33 41.97
C PRO A 33 -38.48 -14.11 40.66
N ASP A 34 -38.88 -12.86 40.35
CA ASP A 34 -39.71 -12.48 39.21
C ASP A 34 -38.90 -11.94 38.01
N ALA A 35 -37.60 -12.24 37.96
CA ALA A 35 -36.76 -11.94 36.81
C ALA A 35 -37.21 -12.76 35.58
N LEU A 36 -37.15 -12.15 34.40
CA LEU A 36 -37.49 -12.81 33.14
C LEU A 36 -36.27 -13.58 32.64
N VAL A 37 -36.38 -14.91 32.59
CA VAL A 37 -35.37 -15.80 32.00
C VAL A 37 -35.73 -16.10 30.54
N GLY A 38 -34.74 -16.09 29.65
CA GLY A 38 -34.92 -16.42 28.23
C GLY A 38 -33.58 -16.57 27.52
N THR A 39 -33.57 -16.50 26.19
CA THR A 39 -32.33 -16.53 25.40
C THR A 39 -32.04 -15.18 24.72
N LEU A 40 -30.77 -14.87 24.50
CA LEU A 40 -30.36 -13.61 23.89
C LEU A 40 -30.61 -13.65 22.38
N SER A 41 -31.56 -12.85 21.91
CA SER A 41 -31.82 -12.63 20.49
C SER A 41 -32.09 -11.15 20.24
N LEU A 42 -32.10 -10.76 18.96
CA LEU A 42 -32.64 -9.45 18.61
C LEU A 42 -34.08 -9.40 19.10
N LYS A 43 -34.49 -8.23 19.59
CA LYS A 43 -35.78 -7.98 20.25
C LYS A 43 -35.95 -8.60 21.65
N SER A 44 -34.96 -9.30 22.21
CA SER A 44 -35.03 -9.72 23.62
C SER A 44 -35.19 -8.50 24.53
N LYS A 45 -35.97 -8.68 25.61
CA LYS A 45 -36.28 -7.60 26.55
C LYS A 45 -35.05 -7.21 27.37
N ARG A 46 -34.78 -5.91 27.45
CA ARG A 46 -33.71 -5.34 28.28
C ARG A 46 -34.09 -5.25 29.77
N CYS A 47 -35.37 -5.06 30.07
CA CYS A 47 -35.97 -5.13 31.41
C CYS A 47 -37.28 -5.93 31.33
N SER A 48 -37.64 -6.67 32.37
CA SER A 48 -38.79 -7.59 32.31
C SER A 48 -40.16 -6.89 32.19
N ASP A 49 -40.27 -5.68 32.73
CA ASP A 49 -41.49 -4.86 32.84
C ASP A 49 -41.58 -3.70 31.83
N GLN A 50 -40.61 -3.58 30.90
CA GLN A 50 -40.56 -2.51 29.90
C GLN A 50 -40.61 -3.07 28.47
N SER A 51 -40.93 -2.21 27.50
CA SER A 51 -40.87 -2.50 26.05
C SER A 51 -39.48 -2.29 25.45
N PHE A 52 -38.44 -2.28 26.30
CA PHE A 52 -37.07 -2.03 25.89
C PHE A 52 -36.48 -3.28 25.24
N VAL A 53 -35.98 -3.16 24.02
CA VAL A 53 -35.57 -4.33 23.24
C VAL A 53 -34.22 -4.13 22.54
N PHE A 54 -33.41 -5.18 22.48
CA PHE A 54 -32.12 -5.15 21.81
C PHE A 54 -32.24 -5.05 20.29
N THR A 55 -31.39 -4.20 19.71
CA THR A 55 -31.23 -3.99 18.26
C THR A 55 -29.84 -4.36 17.75
N ALA A 56 -28.86 -4.49 18.64
CA ALA A 56 -27.57 -5.10 18.38
C ALA A 56 -26.95 -5.58 19.70
N PHE A 57 -26.14 -6.63 19.65
CA PHE A 57 -25.30 -7.10 20.75
C PHE A 57 -24.18 -7.96 20.14
N PRO A 58 -23.14 -8.34 20.91
CA PRO A 58 -22.08 -9.18 20.39
C PRO A 58 -22.64 -10.52 19.89
N GLU A 59 -22.51 -10.82 18.59
CA GLU A 59 -23.12 -12.00 17.95
C GLU A 59 -22.71 -13.31 18.62
N GLN A 60 -21.51 -13.35 19.19
CA GLN A 60 -21.00 -14.51 19.92
C GLN A 60 -21.88 -14.89 21.14
N LEU A 61 -22.61 -13.91 21.70
CA LEU A 61 -23.55 -14.12 22.80
C LEU A 61 -24.97 -14.50 22.34
N ALA A 62 -25.22 -14.58 21.02
CA ALA A 62 -26.52 -14.97 20.50
C ALA A 62 -26.91 -16.37 20.98
N GLY A 63 -28.17 -16.52 21.41
CA GLY A 63 -28.73 -17.78 21.89
C GLY A 63 -28.35 -18.17 23.31
N ARG A 64 -27.50 -17.39 24.00
CA ARG A 64 -27.11 -17.65 25.40
C ARG A 64 -28.24 -17.33 26.37
N ASP A 65 -28.24 -17.99 27.53
CA ASP A 65 -29.25 -17.75 28.57
C ASP A 65 -29.15 -16.30 29.05
N THR A 66 -30.30 -15.66 29.27
CA THR A 66 -30.43 -14.27 29.70
C THR A 66 -31.34 -14.14 30.91
N MET A 67 -31.06 -13.15 31.75
CA MET A 67 -31.92 -12.76 32.86
C MET A 67 -32.11 -11.24 32.86
N ALA A 68 -33.37 -10.83 32.71
CA ALA A 68 -33.77 -9.43 32.74
C ALA A 68 -34.56 -9.11 34.01
N PHE A 69 -34.11 -8.11 34.77
CA PHE A 69 -34.80 -7.63 35.97
C PHE A 69 -35.81 -6.52 35.66
N LYS A 70 -36.73 -6.29 36.61
CA LYS A 70 -37.69 -5.18 36.52
C LYS A 70 -36.97 -3.84 36.64
N ARG A 71 -37.32 -2.88 35.77
CA ARG A 71 -36.84 -1.51 35.84
C ARG A 71 -37.30 -0.82 37.12
N GLY A 72 -38.56 -1.04 37.51
CA GLY A 72 -39.17 -0.30 38.63
C GLY A 72 -39.26 1.21 38.36
N SER A 73 -39.25 2.02 39.43
CA SER A 73 -39.30 3.49 39.31
C SER A 73 -38.03 4.07 38.69
N ASP A 74 -38.17 5.00 37.74
CA ASP A 74 -37.03 5.67 37.13
C ASP A 74 -36.31 6.66 38.07
N ALA A 75 -36.95 7.00 39.19
CA ALA A 75 -36.41 7.77 40.29
C ALA A 75 -35.62 6.94 41.32
N ALA A 76 -35.53 5.60 41.15
CA ALA A 76 -34.80 4.70 42.04
C ALA A 76 -33.66 3.97 41.31
N ALA A 77 -32.54 3.77 42.02
CA ALA A 77 -31.41 2.96 41.57
C ALA A 77 -31.74 1.47 41.67
N PHE A 78 -31.12 0.67 40.79
CA PHE A 78 -31.15 -0.78 40.94
C PHE A 78 -30.22 -1.20 42.09
N SER A 79 -30.75 -1.88 43.10
CA SER A 79 -30.00 -2.26 44.31
C SER A 79 -29.09 -3.49 44.15
N GLY A 80 -29.19 -4.19 43.02
CA GLY A 80 -28.51 -5.48 42.78
C GLY A 80 -29.47 -6.66 42.83
N ALA A 81 -28.96 -7.86 42.55
CA ALA A 81 -29.72 -9.10 42.56
C ALA A 81 -28.81 -10.29 42.94
N ALA A 82 -29.41 -11.43 43.26
CA ALA A 82 -28.72 -12.70 43.45
C ALA A 82 -29.26 -13.73 42.45
N ILE A 83 -28.35 -14.47 41.81
CA ILE A 83 -28.68 -15.55 40.88
C ILE A 83 -27.95 -16.83 41.30
N SER A 84 -28.44 -17.99 40.87
CA SER A 84 -27.77 -19.28 41.07
C SER A 84 -27.38 -19.87 39.72
N LEU A 85 -26.14 -20.36 39.61
CA LEU A 85 -25.56 -21.01 38.44
C LEU A 85 -25.54 -22.54 38.66
N ALA A 86 -26.04 -23.29 37.69
CA ALA A 86 -26.11 -24.75 37.77
C ALA A 86 -24.76 -25.46 37.62
N GLU A 87 -23.80 -24.81 36.96
CA GLU A 87 -22.45 -25.30 36.65
C GLU A 87 -21.49 -24.10 36.51
N ASP A 88 -20.19 -24.37 36.37
CA ASP A 88 -19.17 -23.34 36.15
C ASP A 88 -19.46 -22.56 34.85
N ALA A 89 -19.51 -21.23 34.94
CA ALA A 89 -19.99 -20.38 33.87
C ALA A 89 -19.17 -19.08 33.75
N VAL A 90 -19.22 -18.49 32.55
CA VAL A 90 -18.83 -17.10 32.34
C VAL A 90 -20.09 -16.26 32.23
N VAL A 91 -20.15 -15.22 33.06
CA VAL A 91 -21.29 -14.32 33.15
C VAL A 91 -20.91 -12.98 32.54
N TYR A 92 -21.77 -12.47 31.68
CA TYR A 92 -21.66 -11.16 31.05
C TYR A 92 -22.74 -10.21 31.57
N LEU A 93 -22.33 -9.03 32.01
CA LEU A 93 -23.23 -7.97 32.45
C LEU A 93 -23.32 -6.87 31.41
N PHE A 94 -24.53 -6.60 30.95
CA PHE A 94 -24.79 -5.47 30.06
C PHE A 94 -25.23 -4.30 30.93
N VAL A 95 -24.42 -3.25 30.95
CA VAL A 95 -24.49 -2.11 31.88
C VAL A 95 -24.76 -0.85 31.10
N GLN A 96 -25.88 -0.18 31.38
CA GLN A 96 -26.24 1.06 30.68
C GLN A 96 -25.19 2.15 30.91
N ARG A 97 -24.84 2.89 29.85
CA ARG A 97 -23.94 4.06 29.93
C ARG A 97 -24.60 5.30 30.52
N ARG A 98 -25.26 5.20 31.68
CA ARG A 98 -25.90 6.33 32.36
C ARG A 98 -25.19 6.64 33.68
N GLY A 99 -24.60 7.84 33.78
CA GLY A 99 -24.19 8.45 35.05
C GLY A 99 -23.20 7.67 35.92
N ASN A 100 -22.25 6.94 35.29
CA ASN A 100 -21.23 6.09 35.93
C ASN A 100 -21.80 5.06 36.94
N ALA A 101 -22.08 3.85 36.45
CA ALA A 101 -22.68 2.78 37.25
C ALA A 101 -21.77 2.21 38.35
N GLY A 102 -20.44 2.39 38.26
CA GLY A 102 -19.47 1.91 39.26
C GLY A 102 -19.50 0.39 39.47
N ILE A 103 -19.09 -0.39 38.47
CA ILE A 103 -19.05 -1.86 38.57
C ILE A 103 -17.79 -2.30 39.36
N PRO A 104 -17.95 -3.00 40.51
CA PRO A 104 -16.82 -3.37 41.36
C PRO A 104 -16.02 -4.56 40.81
N ALA A 105 -14.75 -4.66 41.19
CA ALA A 105 -13.98 -5.90 41.02
C ALA A 105 -14.69 -7.06 41.74
N PRO A 106 -14.62 -8.31 41.22
CA PRO A 106 -13.74 -8.81 40.15
C PRO A 106 -14.25 -8.66 38.71
N TRP A 107 -15.37 -7.97 38.46
CA TRP A 107 -15.91 -7.81 37.10
C TRP A 107 -14.95 -7.03 36.19
N GLN A 108 -14.66 -7.59 35.02
CA GLN A 108 -13.75 -6.97 34.05
C GLN A 108 -14.54 -6.39 32.88
N LYS A 109 -14.43 -5.07 32.65
CA LYS A 109 -15.00 -4.47 31.45
C LYS A 109 -14.37 -5.10 30.22
N ILE A 110 -15.20 -5.62 29.33
CA ILE A 110 -14.74 -6.18 28.07
C ILE A 110 -15.03 -5.21 26.94
N LYS A 111 -14.31 -5.46 25.87
CA LYS A 111 -14.38 -4.69 24.67
C LYS A 111 -15.60 -5.15 23.85
N ALA A 112 -16.79 -4.81 24.33
CA ALA A 112 -18.06 -5.16 23.71
C ALA A 112 -19.13 -4.17 24.14
N ALA A 113 -20.11 -3.97 23.27
CA ALA A 113 -21.27 -3.13 23.56
C ALA A 113 -22.53 -3.78 23.02
N ALA A 114 -23.66 -3.45 23.64
CA ALA A 114 -24.97 -3.80 23.15
C ALA A 114 -25.83 -2.54 22.97
N MET A 115 -26.73 -2.57 22.00
CA MET A 115 -27.64 -1.48 21.66
C MET A 115 -29.07 -1.95 21.84
N TRP A 116 -29.89 -1.13 22.49
CA TRP A 116 -31.31 -1.37 22.67
C TRP A 116 -32.10 -0.08 22.52
N LYS A 117 -33.42 -0.19 22.35
CA LYS A 117 -34.31 0.97 22.16
C LYS A 117 -35.29 1.13 23.31
N ALA A 118 -35.50 2.38 23.73
CA ALA A 118 -36.62 2.83 24.54
C ALA A 118 -37.52 3.70 23.68
N GLY A 119 -38.59 3.13 23.10
CA GLY A 119 -39.36 3.81 22.06
C GLY A 119 -38.50 4.06 20.82
N SER A 120 -38.38 5.32 20.39
CA SER A 120 -37.52 5.73 19.27
C SER A 120 -36.05 5.97 19.66
N THR A 121 -35.74 6.04 20.95
CA THR A 121 -34.41 6.39 21.46
C THR A 121 -33.49 5.17 21.50
N ALA A 122 -32.36 5.24 20.80
CA ALA A 122 -31.30 4.23 20.87
C ALA A 122 -30.40 4.47 22.10
N ILE A 123 -30.10 3.41 22.83
CA ILE A 123 -29.33 3.42 24.08
C ILE A 123 -28.28 2.31 24.03
N SER A 124 -27.10 2.58 24.56
CA SER A 124 -25.95 1.66 24.58
C SER A 124 -25.60 1.15 25.97
N ASP A 125 -25.20 -0.11 26.02
CA ASP A 125 -24.62 -0.76 27.20
C ASP A 125 -23.13 -1.09 26.96
N ASP A 126 -22.33 -0.93 28.01
CA ASP A 126 -21.03 -1.59 28.12
C ASP A 126 -21.22 -3.03 28.57
N VAL A 127 -20.30 -3.93 28.18
CA VAL A 127 -20.32 -5.31 28.64
C VAL A 127 -19.16 -5.58 29.61
N TYR A 128 -19.45 -6.26 30.71
CA TYR A 128 -18.46 -6.74 31.68
C TYR A 128 -18.50 -8.26 31.72
N ARG A 129 -17.38 -8.91 32.05
CA ARG A 129 -17.28 -10.37 32.18
C ARG A 129 -16.78 -10.77 33.58
N LEU A 130 -17.24 -11.93 34.04
CA LEU A 130 -16.72 -12.61 35.22
C LEU A 130 -16.83 -14.13 35.05
N SER A 131 -15.76 -14.86 35.36
CA SER A 131 -15.77 -16.32 35.44
C SER A 131 -16.17 -16.73 36.86
N CYS A 132 -17.17 -17.60 36.99
CA CYS A 132 -17.78 -17.98 38.26
C CYS A 132 -17.90 -19.51 38.36
N PRO A 133 -17.60 -20.11 39.52
CA PRO A 133 -17.97 -21.50 39.76
C PRO A 133 -19.49 -21.66 39.88
N ALA A 134 -19.99 -22.89 39.81
CA ALA A 134 -21.38 -23.23 40.12
C ALA A 134 -21.78 -22.71 41.53
N GLY A 135 -23.03 -22.25 41.68
CA GLY A 135 -23.55 -21.70 42.93
C GLY A 135 -24.07 -20.26 42.82
N GLU A 136 -24.24 -19.60 43.96
CA GLU A 136 -24.83 -18.26 44.03
C GLU A 136 -23.85 -17.16 43.60
N LEU A 137 -24.33 -16.22 42.77
CA LEU A 137 -23.60 -15.05 42.27
C LEU A 137 -24.38 -13.76 42.55
N THR A 138 -23.70 -12.80 43.17
CA THR A 138 -24.22 -11.45 43.41
C THR A 138 -24.02 -10.56 42.18
N ILE A 139 -25.12 -10.01 41.67
CA ILE A 139 -25.14 -9.01 40.61
C ILE A 139 -25.11 -7.61 41.24
N PRO A 140 -24.13 -6.75 40.89
CA PRO A 140 -24.01 -5.42 41.49
C PRO A 140 -25.21 -4.54 41.14
N GLY A 141 -25.47 -3.52 41.97
CA GLY A 141 -26.45 -2.49 41.67
C GLY A 141 -26.06 -1.59 40.49
N HIS A 142 -26.99 -0.73 40.07
CA HIS A 142 -26.74 0.34 39.09
C HIS A 142 -27.06 1.70 39.72
N ALA A 143 -26.04 2.34 40.29
CA ALA A 143 -26.19 3.64 40.95
C ALA A 143 -26.15 4.85 40.00
N GLY A 144 -25.77 4.62 38.73
CA GLY A 144 -25.54 5.71 37.79
C GLY A 144 -26.81 6.51 37.47
N LYS A 145 -26.68 7.85 37.43
CA LYS A 145 -27.79 8.80 37.32
C LYS A 145 -27.46 9.96 36.37
N GLU A 146 -28.43 10.37 35.56
CA GLU A 146 -28.33 11.55 34.71
C GLU A 146 -29.63 12.36 34.81
N GLY A 147 -29.52 13.63 35.21
CA GLY A 147 -30.67 14.43 35.62
C GLY A 147 -31.40 13.79 36.81
N ALA A 148 -32.73 13.71 36.75
CA ALA A 148 -33.54 13.09 37.80
C ALA A 148 -33.63 11.55 37.72
N LYS A 149 -33.10 10.93 36.64
CA LYS A 149 -33.35 9.51 36.32
C LYS A 149 -32.13 8.62 36.53
N TYR A 150 -32.34 7.49 37.19
CA TYR A 150 -31.33 6.44 37.35
C TYR A 150 -31.22 5.55 36.10
N GLY A 151 -30.12 4.83 35.99
CA GLY A 151 -29.92 3.77 35.00
C GLY A 151 -30.87 2.59 35.21
N VAL A 152 -31.03 1.80 34.15
CA VAL A 152 -31.79 0.55 34.20
C VAL A 152 -30.97 -0.56 34.85
N PRO A 153 -31.61 -1.61 35.42
CA PRO A 153 -30.89 -2.79 35.93
C PRO A 153 -29.96 -3.41 34.89
N HIS A 154 -28.93 -4.15 35.31
CA HIS A 154 -28.07 -4.89 34.38
C HIS A 154 -28.84 -6.05 33.73
N LEU A 155 -28.57 -6.35 32.46
CA LEU A 155 -28.98 -7.64 31.89
C LEU A 155 -27.85 -8.63 32.12
N VAL A 156 -28.17 -9.83 32.60
CA VAL A 156 -27.21 -10.92 32.78
C VAL A 156 -27.31 -11.85 31.58
N VAL A 157 -26.16 -12.26 31.04
CA VAL A 157 -26.04 -13.31 30.03
C VAL A 157 -25.08 -14.37 30.56
N ALA A 158 -25.45 -15.65 30.53
CA ALA A 158 -24.61 -16.74 31.02
C ALA A 158 -24.20 -17.67 29.87
N ALA A 159 -22.92 -18.05 29.84
CA ALA A 159 -22.37 -19.08 28.97
C ALA A 159 -21.64 -20.12 29.83
N ARG A 160 -21.63 -21.38 29.40
CA ARG A 160 -20.85 -22.43 30.07
C ARG A 160 -19.36 -22.08 29.99
N ALA A 161 -18.58 -22.45 31.00
CA ALA A 161 -17.14 -22.15 31.02
C ALA A 161 -16.37 -22.71 29.81
N ALA A 162 -16.79 -23.87 29.27
CA ALA A 162 -16.22 -24.46 28.06
C ALA A 162 -16.47 -23.64 26.78
N ASP A 163 -17.41 -22.69 26.84
CA ASP A 163 -17.86 -21.84 25.75
C ASP A 163 -17.43 -20.38 25.93
N ASP A 164 -16.39 -20.09 26.74
CA ASP A 164 -15.91 -18.73 26.96
C ASP A 164 -15.54 -18.03 25.65
N ILE A 165 -15.82 -16.73 25.60
CA ILE A 165 -15.82 -15.92 24.39
C ILE A 165 -14.91 -14.71 24.61
N GLU A 166 -13.94 -14.51 23.72
CA GLU A 166 -13.13 -13.30 23.68
C GLU A 166 -13.82 -12.17 22.91
N PHE A 167 -13.83 -10.96 23.48
CA PHE A 167 -14.41 -9.75 22.89
C PHE A 167 -13.30 -8.70 22.60
N GLY A 168 -13.30 -8.11 21.40
CA GLY A 168 -12.30 -7.13 20.91
C GLY A 168 -12.77 -5.66 20.93
N ALA A 169 -11.84 -4.69 21.03
CA ALA A 169 -12.00 -3.25 21.45
C ALA A 169 -13.39 -2.56 21.36
N ALA A 170 -13.88 -1.95 22.47
CA ALA A 170 -15.02 -1.01 22.45
C ALA A 170 -14.55 0.35 21.89
N PRO A 171 -15.37 1.11 21.12
CA PRO A 171 -14.92 2.35 20.47
C PRO A 171 -15.13 3.60 21.33
N GLY A 172 -14.15 4.52 21.34
CA GLY A 172 -14.33 5.93 21.69
C GLY A 172 -13.38 6.52 22.73
N ALA A 173 -12.43 5.76 23.30
CA ALA A 173 -11.35 6.34 24.08
C ALA A 173 -10.06 6.18 23.29
N VAL A 174 -9.44 7.28 22.84
CA VAL A 174 -8.06 7.23 22.36
C VAL A 174 -7.19 6.89 23.57
N ILE A 175 -6.99 5.60 23.82
CA ILE A 175 -5.99 5.11 24.75
C ILE A 175 -4.66 5.37 24.04
N LYS A 176 -3.99 6.44 24.48
CA LYS A 176 -2.70 6.86 23.94
C LYS A 176 -1.62 6.04 24.63
N THR A 177 -0.82 5.33 23.85
CA THR A 177 0.40 4.73 24.39
C THR A 177 1.41 5.79 24.81
N ARG A 178 2.03 5.59 25.97
CA ARG A 178 3.15 6.42 26.42
C ARG A 178 4.41 6.07 25.64
N TRP A 179 4.98 7.03 24.92
CA TRP A 179 6.31 6.90 24.32
C TRP A 179 7.37 6.78 25.42
N ALA A 180 8.05 5.64 25.48
CA ALA A 180 9.03 5.34 26.52
C ALA A 180 10.36 4.90 25.87
N PRO A 181 11.26 5.86 25.57
CA PRO A 181 12.52 5.52 24.92
C PRO A 181 13.43 4.78 25.90
N GLN A 182 13.89 3.59 25.51
CA GLN A 182 14.99 2.88 26.14
C GLN A 182 16.16 2.78 25.16
N ARG A 183 17.38 2.63 25.70
CA ARG A 183 18.61 2.63 24.88
C ARG A 183 18.84 1.32 24.13
N GLU A 184 18.39 0.19 24.68
CA GLU A 184 18.66 -1.14 24.14
C GLU A 184 17.41 -1.79 23.53
N PRO A 185 17.54 -2.58 22.45
CA PRO A 185 16.40 -3.31 21.88
C PRO A 185 15.83 -4.35 22.85
N GLN A 186 14.50 -4.47 22.91
CA GLN A 186 13.81 -5.42 23.79
C GLN A 186 13.44 -6.71 23.05
N PRO A 187 13.43 -7.90 23.69
CA PRO A 187 12.87 -9.10 23.07
C PRO A 187 11.40 -8.91 22.69
N SER A 188 11.00 -9.30 21.46
CA SER A 188 9.59 -9.26 21.06
C SER A 188 8.84 -10.52 21.49
N ARG A 189 7.75 -10.31 22.25
CA ARG A 189 6.79 -11.36 22.60
C ARG A 189 6.01 -11.83 21.38
N ILE A 190 5.63 -10.92 20.48
CA ILE A 190 4.87 -11.30 19.27
C ILE A 190 5.72 -12.22 18.36
N TRP A 191 7.03 -12.01 18.31
CA TRP A 191 7.95 -12.95 17.65
C TRP A 191 7.95 -14.33 18.32
N ASP A 192 7.99 -14.41 19.65
CA ASP A 192 7.95 -15.68 20.38
C ASP A 192 6.63 -16.45 20.16
N GLU A 193 5.51 -15.72 20.09
CA GLU A 193 4.20 -16.26 19.72
C GLU A 193 4.22 -16.85 18.30
N PHE A 194 4.81 -16.13 17.32
CA PHE A 194 4.96 -16.64 15.96
C PHE A 194 5.80 -17.93 15.92
N ARG A 195 6.97 -17.95 16.57
CA ARG A 195 7.81 -19.16 16.63
C ARG A 195 7.08 -20.35 17.23
N THR A 196 6.31 -20.11 18.29
CA THR A 196 5.50 -21.13 18.95
C THR A 196 4.42 -21.66 18.01
N ALA A 197 3.69 -20.77 17.33
CA ALA A 197 2.65 -21.13 16.38
C ALA A 197 3.20 -21.94 15.20
N VAL A 198 4.35 -21.56 14.64
CA VAL A 198 5.03 -22.33 13.58
C VAL A 198 5.39 -23.73 14.07
N LYS A 199 5.99 -23.85 15.27
CA LYS A 199 6.35 -25.14 15.86
C LYS A 199 5.13 -26.03 16.10
N GLN A 200 4.01 -25.44 16.52
CA GLN A 200 2.76 -26.15 16.81
C GLN A 200 1.84 -26.32 15.60
N LYS A 201 2.19 -25.72 14.44
CA LYS A 201 1.36 -25.67 13.23
C LYS A 201 -0.02 -25.08 13.49
N THR A 202 -0.08 -24.01 14.28
CA THR A 202 -1.30 -23.27 14.61
C THR A 202 -1.31 -21.90 13.95
N ALA A 203 -2.46 -21.21 13.99
CA ALA A 203 -2.59 -19.87 13.45
C ALA A 203 -1.73 -18.87 14.24
N SER A 204 -1.13 -17.91 13.53
CA SER A 204 -0.31 -16.85 14.10
C SER A 204 -0.89 -15.48 13.79
N VAL A 205 -0.69 -14.52 14.70
CA VAL A 205 -1.02 -13.12 14.45
C VAL A 205 -0.15 -12.54 13.34
N LEU A 206 1.16 -12.83 13.36
CA LEU A 206 2.10 -12.45 12.31
C LEU A 206 1.97 -13.41 11.11
N PRO A 207 1.81 -12.89 9.89
CA PRO A 207 1.99 -13.67 8.66
C PRO A 207 3.45 -14.13 8.52
N ASP A 208 3.67 -15.25 7.83
CA ASP A 208 5.01 -15.70 7.46
C ASP A 208 5.48 -15.01 6.16
N PHE A 209 6.31 -13.98 6.26
CA PHE A 209 6.84 -13.22 5.12
C PHE A 209 8.06 -13.86 4.47
N SER A 210 8.56 -14.99 4.99
CA SER A 210 9.81 -15.60 4.53
C SER A 210 9.77 -16.11 3.08
N TYR A 211 8.62 -16.13 2.43
CA TYR A 211 8.45 -16.54 1.03
C TYR A 211 8.59 -15.38 0.03
N ALA A 212 8.83 -14.15 0.48
CA ALA A 212 9.01 -13.02 -0.44
C ALA A 212 10.41 -13.00 -1.09
N GLY A 213 10.45 -12.59 -2.36
CA GLY A 213 11.67 -12.39 -3.15
C GLY A 213 12.05 -13.56 -4.04
N TYR A 214 13.09 -13.35 -4.87
CA TYR A 214 13.63 -14.31 -5.84
C TYR A 214 13.77 -15.71 -5.23
N ARG A 215 13.19 -16.73 -5.89
CA ARG A 215 13.17 -18.13 -5.40
C ARG A 215 12.71 -18.22 -3.95
N GLN A 216 11.68 -17.44 -3.63
CA GLN A 216 11.09 -17.34 -2.30
C GLN A 216 12.12 -16.96 -1.23
N GLY A 217 13.12 -16.14 -1.55
CA GLY A 217 14.20 -15.72 -0.65
C GLY A 217 15.24 -16.80 -0.31
N ALA A 218 15.12 -18.01 -0.87
CA ALA A 218 15.96 -19.14 -0.50
C ALA A 218 17.33 -19.16 -1.21
N GLU A 219 17.45 -18.51 -2.36
CA GLU A 219 18.61 -18.63 -3.23
C GLU A 219 19.28 -17.28 -3.52
N THR A 220 20.60 -17.31 -3.68
CA THR A 220 21.34 -16.17 -4.23
C THR A 220 21.09 -16.07 -5.73
N ILE A 221 20.80 -14.86 -6.24
CA ILE A 221 20.65 -14.60 -7.68
C ILE A 221 21.96 -14.91 -8.41
N GLN A 222 21.93 -15.92 -9.29
CA GLN A 222 23.04 -16.34 -10.14
C GLN A 222 22.82 -15.89 -11.58
N VAL A 223 23.67 -15.00 -12.09
CA VAL A 223 23.62 -14.55 -13.49
C VAL A 223 24.54 -15.44 -14.32
N ARG A 224 23.97 -16.17 -15.28
CA ARG A 224 24.67 -17.10 -16.19
C ARG A 224 24.07 -17.03 -17.58
N GLY A 225 24.84 -17.43 -18.58
CA GLY A 225 24.38 -17.52 -19.97
C GLY A 225 25.39 -16.92 -20.95
N ARG A 226 25.10 -17.06 -22.25
CA ARG A 226 25.88 -16.41 -23.30
C ARG A 226 25.71 -14.90 -23.19
N GLN A 227 26.82 -14.17 -23.33
CA GLN A 227 26.81 -12.71 -23.36
C GLN A 227 26.61 -12.20 -24.79
N TYR A 228 25.78 -11.18 -24.94
CA TYR A 228 25.53 -10.41 -26.15
C TYR A 228 25.80 -8.94 -25.83
N THR A 229 26.83 -8.36 -26.43
CA THR A 229 27.25 -6.98 -26.10
C THR A 229 26.58 -6.00 -27.05
N VAL A 230 25.88 -5.00 -26.55
CA VAL A 230 25.05 -4.09 -27.38
C VAL A 230 25.84 -3.33 -28.45
N THR A 231 27.14 -3.12 -28.25
CA THR A 231 28.03 -2.48 -29.25
C THR A 231 28.21 -3.33 -30.50
N ASP A 232 28.11 -4.66 -30.39
CA ASP A 232 28.15 -5.57 -31.55
C ASP A 232 26.88 -5.45 -32.42
N TYR A 233 25.84 -4.80 -31.89
CA TYR A 233 24.54 -4.59 -32.53
C TYR A 233 24.31 -3.14 -32.94
N GLY A 234 25.30 -2.27 -32.76
CA GLY A 234 25.30 -0.88 -33.24
C GLY A 234 25.01 0.18 -32.18
N ALA A 235 24.94 -0.17 -30.89
CA ALA A 235 24.88 0.84 -29.83
C ALA A 235 26.25 1.51 -29.68
N VAL A 236 26.29 2.81 -29.48
CA VAL A 236 27.52 3.59 -29.35
C VAL A 236 27.41 4.46 -28.10
N PRO A 237 28.03 4.08 -26.98
CA PRO A 237 27.97 4.91 -25.79
C PRO A 237 28.64 6.27 -26.02
N ASP A 238 28.16 7.26 -25.27
CA ASP A 238 28.68 8.62 -25.19
C ASP A 238 28.53 9.46 -26.46
N ASP A 239 27.70 9.01 -27.42
CA ASP A 239 27.27 9.82 -28.55
C ASP A 239 25.89 10.49 -28.31
N THR A 240 25.26 10.99 -29.37
CA THR A 240 23.92 11.59 -29.32
C THR A 240 22.88 10.79 -30.11
N THR A 241 23.21 9.59 -30.58
CA THR A 241 22.37 8.74 -31.41
C THR A 241 21.51 7.84 -30.53
N ASP A 242 20.23 7.66 -30.88
CA ASP A 242 19.36 6.79 -30.08
C ASP A 242 19.82 5.32 -30.13
N ASP A 243 20.18 4.76 -28.97
CA ASP A 243 20.68 3.40 -28.83
C ASP A 243 19.56 2.35 -28.72
N GLY A 244 18.30 2.77 -28.60
CA GLY A 244 17.18 1.88 -28.26
C GLY A 244 16.98 0.75 -29.26
N ALA A 245 17.17 1.03 -30.56
CA ALA A 245 17.03 0.01 -31.61
C ALA A 245 18.13 -1.07 -31.52
N ALA A 246 19.36 -0.68 -31.21
CA ALA A 246 20.47 -1.62 -31.06
C ALA A 246 20.31 -2.48 -29.80
N ILE A 247 19.86 -1.87 -28.70
CA ILE A 247 19.54 -2.58 -27.45
C ILE A 247 18.43 -3.61 -27.69
N GLN A 248 17.32 -3.21 -28.32
CA GLN A 248 16.22 -4.13 -28.65
C GLN A 248 16.69 -5.28 -29.54
N LYS A 249 17.47 -4.99 -30.59
CA LYS A 249 18.03 -6.02 -31.48
C LYS A 249 18.90 -7.03 -30.73
N THR A 250 19.68 -6.57 -29.76
CA THR A 250 20.51 -7.44 -28.91
C THR A 250 19.64 -8.34 -28.04
N ILE A 251 18.56 -7.80 -27.46
CA ILE A 251 17.58 -8.57 -26.67
C ILE A 251 16.89 -9.63 -27.54
N ASP A 252 16.49 -9.26 -28.76
CA ASP A 252 15.81 -10.16 -29.68
C ASP A 252 16.72 -11.34 -30.09
N ASP A 253 18.00 -11.08 -30.37
CA ASP A 253 18.97 -12.13 -30.69
C ASP A 253 19.27 -13.03 -29.47
N CYS A 254 19.41 -12.43 -28.28
CA CYS A 254 19.55 -13.16 -27.03
C CYS A 254 18.34 -14.08 -26.78
N ALA A 255 17.12 -13.58 -26.97
CA ALA A 255 15.88 -14.33 -26.84
C ALA A 255 15.78 -15.47 -27.86
N ALA A 256 16.18 -15.23 -29.12
CA ALA A 256 16.17 -16.23 -30.19
C ALA A 256 17.07 -17.44 -29.89
N HIS A 257 18.07 -17.25 -29.03
CA HIS A 257 19.00 -18.29 -28.59
C HIS A 257 18.71 -18.83 -27.18
N GLY A 258 17.49 -18.62 -26.67
CA GLY A 258 17.03 -19.19 -25.40
C GLY A 258 17.38 -18.36 -24.16
N GLY A 259 17.83 -17.12 -24.33
CA GLY A 259 18.20 -16.22 -23.25
C GLY A 259 19.71 -16.10 -23.03
N GLY A 260 20.09 -15.33 -22.01
CA GLY A 260 21.47 -14.98 -21.73
C GLY A 260 21.60 -13.57 -21.13
N ILE A 261 22.78 -12.99 -21.30
CA ILE A 261 23.14 -11.69 -20.73
C ILE A 261 23.25 -10.69 -21.88
N VAL A 262 22.40 -9.67 -21.88
CA VAL A 262 22.57 -8.48 -22.72
C VAL A 262 23.44 -7.51 -21.95
N TYR A 263 24.70 -7.38 -22.38
CA TYR A 263 25.70 -6.60 -21.69
C TYR A 263 25.86 -5.21 -22.33
N LEU A 264 25.80 -4.19 -21.47
CA LEU A 264 26.08 -2.80 -21.80
C LEU A 264 27.42 -2.42 -21.15
N PRO A 265 28.50 -2.23 -21.93
CA PRO A 265 29.75 -1.67 -21.43
C PRO A 265 29.55 -0.30 -20.75
N ALA A 266 30.56 0.15 -20.01
CA ALA A 266 30.53 1.48 -19.41
C ALA A 266 30.35 2.58 -20.46
N GLY A 267 29.67 3.66 -20.08
CA GLY A 267 29.32 4.77 -20.96
C GLY A 267 27.83 5.13 -20.91
N ARG A 268 27.49 6.25 -21.54
CA ARG A 268 26.12 6.79 -21.57
C ARG A 268 25.42 6.42 -22.87
N TYR A 269 24.40 5.58 -22.79
CA TYR A 269 23.52 5.23 -23.90
C TYR A 269 22.29 6.14 -23.85
N VAL A 270 21.97 6.82 -24.94
CA VAL A 270 20.84 7.76 -24.98
C VAL A 270 19.63 7.09 -25.62
N MET A 271 18.46 7.31 -25.04
CA MET A 271 17.19 6.79 -25.55
C MET A 271 16.14 7.89 -25.59
N ASN A 272 15.13 7.71 -26.43
CA ASN A 272 14.07 8.68 -26.66
C ASN A 272 14.65 10.05 -27.05
N THR A 273 15.59 10.09 -28.00
CA THR A 273 16.21 11.34 -28.47
C THR A 273 15.30 12.17 -29.38
N SER A 274 14.15 11.63 -29.77
CA SER A 274 13.14 12.32 -30.59
C SER A 274 11.78 12.35 -29.92
N MET A 275 11.11 13.50 -30.00
CA MET A 275 9.70 13.60 -29.60
C MET A 275 8.73 12.84 -30.52
N ALA A 276 9.15 12.41 -31.72
CA ALA A 276 8.29 11.66 -32.63
C ALA A 276 8.41 10.14 -32.42
N ALA A 277 9.52 9.67 -31.87
CA ALA A 277 9.84 8.25 -31.71
C ALA A 277 10.35 7.98 -30.29
N ARG A 278 9.47 7.48 -29.42
CA ARG A 278 9.76 7.11 -28.03
C ARG A 278 9.22 5.72 -27.74
N ASN A 279 10.02 4.73 -28.12
CA ASN A 279 9.64 3.34 -28.05
C ASN A 279 10.25 2.71 -26.79
N PRO A 280 9.44 2.07 -25.94
CA PRO A 280 9.95 1.19 -24.90
C PRO A 280 10.80 0.05 -25.48
N ILE A 281 11.75 -0.42 -24.68
CA ILE A 281 12.45 -1.69 -24.86
C ILE A 281 11.59 -2.80 -24.26
N ASP A 282 11.19 -3.77 -25.07
CA ASP A 282 10.32 -4.87 -24.68
C ASP A 282 11.17 -6.14 -24.42
N ILE A 283 10.97 -6.75 -23.24
CA ILE A 283 11.56 -8.06 -22.87
C ILE A 283 10.40 -9.01 -22.59
N THR A 284 10.21 -10.00 -23.47
CA THR A 284 9.03 -10.89 -23.42
C THR A 284 9.34 -12.37 -23.23
N ASN A 285 10.60 -12.72 -22.99
CA ASN A 285 11.08 -14.09 -22.87
C ASN A 285 11.77 -14.28 -21.52
N SER A 286 11.71 -15.50 -21.00
CA SER A 286 12.43 -15.90 -19.78
C SER A 286 13.95 -15.84 -19.98
N SER A 287 14.68 -15.85 -18.86
CA SER A 287 16.14 -16.04 -18.83
C SER A 287 16.95 -14.96 -19.55
N ILE A 288 16.46 -13.71 -19.56
CA ILE A 288 17.18 -12.56 -20.12
C ILE A 288 17.63 -11.64 -18.98
N VAL A 289 18.91 -11.34 -18.94
CA VAL A 289 19.49 -10.41 -17.97
C VAL A 289 20.07 -9.21 -18.69
N ILE A 290 19.57 -8.01 -18.39
CA ILE A 290 20.19 -6.76 -18.83
C ILE A 290 21.24 -6.35 -17.80
N LYS A 291 22.51 -6.27 -18.20
CA LYS A 291 23.62 -6.04 -17.27
C LYS A 291 24.50 -4.89 -17.74
N GLY A 292 24.71 -3.91 -16.88
CA GLY A 292 25.68 -2.84 -17.09
C GLY A 292 27.05 -3.11 -16.45
N ALA A 293 27.95 -2.14 -16.59
CA ALA A 293 29.28 -2.10 -15.97
C ALA A 293 29.30 -1.47 -14.56
N GLY A 294 28.14 -1.12 -14.00
CA GLY A 294 27.98 -0.49 -12.69
C GLY A 294 27.02 0.69 -12.72
N ALA A 295 26.34 0.96 -11.60
CA ALA A 295 25.39 2.08 -11.48
C ALA A 295 26.00 3.38 -10.91
N ILE A 296 27.32 3.42 -10.72
CA ILE A 296 28.04 4.56 -10.15
C ILE A 296 28.80 5.34 -11.24
N SER A 297 29.48 6.42 -10.88
CA SER A 297 30.35 7.17 -11.81
C SER A 297 31.33 6.24 -12.51
N GLY A 298 31.43 6.34 -13.84
CA GLY A 298 32.27 5.47 -14.67
C GLY A 298 31.64 4.13 -15.05
N GLY A 299 30.39 3.87 -14.63
CA GLY A 299 29.61 2.71 -15.03
C GLY A 299 28.74 2.96 -16.27
N THR A 300 27.64 2.22 -16.37
CA THR A 300 26.67 2.31 -17.47
C THR A 300 25.53 3.24 -17.10
N ILE A 301 25.23 4.22 -17.97
CA ILE A 301 24.08 5.10 -17.85
C ILE A 301 23.15 4.84 -19.03
N ILE A 302 21.88 4.55 -18.75
CA ILE A 302 20.81 4.63 -19.75
C ILE A 302 20.08 5.95 -19.51
N HIS A 303 20.25 6.89 -20.44
CA HIS A 303 19.75 8.27 -20.32
C HIS A 303 18.55 8.50 -21.24
N GLN A 304 17.36 8.60 -20.66
CA GLN A 304 16.17 9.03 -21.37
C GLN A 304 16.17 10.55 -21.55
N ILE A 305 16.25 10.99 -22.81
CA ILE A 305 16.30 12.42 -23.14
C ILE A 305 14.91 13.04 -23.02
N HIS A 306 13.97 12.63 -23.88
CA HIS A 306 12.61 13.18 -23.90
C HIS A 306 11.62 12.34 -23.08
N PRO A 307 10.63 12.97 -22.41
CA PRO A 307 9.65 12.26 -21.60
C PRO A 307 8.65 11.48 -22.47
N PHE A 308 8.11 10.39 -21.92
CA PHE A 308 6.88 9.79 -22.41
C PHE A 308 5.68 10.73 -22.21
N GLU A 309 4.66 10.53 -23.04
CA GLU A 309 3.36 11.20 -22.92
C GLU A 309 2.26 10.17 -23.17
N THR A 310 1.13 10.31 -22.47
CA THR A 310 -0.02 9.40 -22.61
C THR A 310 -0.85 9.72 -23.85
N GLY A 311 -0.66 10.91 -24.44
CA GLY A 311 -1.47 11.42 -25.56
C GLY A 311 -2.92 11.76 -25.16
N VAL A 312 -3.26 11.63 -23.88
CA VAL A 312 -4.58 11.97 -23.34
C VAL A 312 -4.61 13.46 -23.03
N PRO A 313 -5.66 14.20 -23.42
CA PRO A 313 -5.81 15.60 -23.05
C PRO A 313 -5.72 15.76 -21.53
N PRO A 314 -4.97 16.74 -20.99
CA PRO A 314 -4.78 16.92 -19.56
C PRO A 314 -6.07 17.18 -18.74
N SER A 315 -7.24 17.29 -19.39
CA SER A 315 -8.56 17.33 -18.76
C SER A 315 -9.07 15.97 -18.27
N ASP A 316 -8.57 14.85 -18.77
CA ASP A 316 -9.03 13.52 -18.35
C ASP A 316 -8.14 12.93 -17.25
N GLN A 317 -8.49 13.29 -16.01
CA GLN A 317 -7.74 12.88 -14.82
C GLN A 317 -7.76 11.38 -14.54
N LYS A 318 -8.58 10.61 -15.25
CA LYS A 318 -8.69 9.16 -15.02
C LYS A 318 -7.49 8.37 -15.53
N HIS A 319 -6.58 9.02 -16.27
CA HIS A 319 -5.48 8.37 -16.98
C HIS A 319 -4.07 8.83 -16.59
N TYR A 320 -3.90 9.56 -15.48
CA TYR A 320 -2.61 10.12 -15.07
C TYR A 320 -1.50 9.09 -14.70
N HIS A 321 -1.67 7.80 -14.98
CA HIS A 321 -0.72 6.76 -14.56
C HIS A 321 -0.39 5.71 -15.64
N LEU A 322 0.92 5.41 -15.72
CA LEU A 322 1.54 4.14 -16.17
C LEU A 322 1.24 3.71 -17.61
N GLY A 323 1.48 4.59 -18.58
CA GLY A 323 1.37 4.24 -20.01
C GLY A 323 2.62 3.58 -20.59
N LYS A 324 3.82 4.01 -20.17
CA LYS A 324 5.11 3.59 -20.75
C LYS A 324 6.22 3.62 -19.70
N SER A 325 7.24 2.79 -19.90
CA SER A 325 8.52 2.82 -19.19
C SER A 325 9.63 2.52 -20.20
N LEU A 326 10.88 2.90 -19.91
CA LEU A 326 12.00 2.63 -20.81
C LEU A 326 12.18 1.13 -21.06
N PHE A 327 12.07 0.32 -20.01
CA PHE A 327 12.08 -1.14 -20.10
C PHE A 327 10.72 -1.70 -19.67
N ASN A 328 10.09 -2.44 -20.57
CA ASN A 328 8.85 -3.17 -20.36
C ASN A 328 9.13 -4.67 -20.37
N ILE A 329 9.20 -5.25 -19.18
CA ILE A 329 9.36 -6.69 -19.01
C ILE A 329 7.97 -7.29 -18.84
N ARG A 330 7.52 -8.10 -19.79
CA ARG A 330 6.14 -8.59 -19.77
C ARG A 330 5.97 -9.99 -20.34
N SER A 331 5.14 -10.81 -19.70
CA SER A 331 4.65 -12.02 -20.33
C SER A 331 3.56 -11.72 -21.36
N ARG A 332 3.76 -12.16 -22.61
CA ARG A 332 2.73 -12.15 -23.65
C ARG A 332 1.58 -13.12 -23.34
N GLY A 333 1.84 -14.17 -22.56
CA GLY A 333 0.81 -15.12 -22.11
C GLY A 333 -0.27 -14.45 -21.24
N GLU A 334 0.09 -13.33 -20.61
CA GLU A 334 -0.80 -12.56 -19.72
C GLU A 334 -1.56 -11.42 -20.43
N ASP A 335 -1.37 -11.24 -21.74
CA ASP A 335 -2.09 -10.23 -22.53
C ASP A 335 -3.57 -10.60 -22.69
N LYS A 336 -3.91 -11.89 -22.64
CA LYS A 336 -5.29 -12.40 -22.64
C LYS A 336 -5.50 -13.35 -21.46
N PRO A 337 -6.48 -13.09 -20.57
CA PRO A 337 -6.75 -14.00 -19.46
C PRO A 337 -7.15 -15.40 -19.94
N GLN A 338 -6.54 -16.44 -19.35
CA GLN A 338 -6.94 -17.83 -19.54
C GLN A 338 -8.29 -18.11 -18.85
N PRO A 339 -9.05 -19.14 -19.27
CA PRO A 339 -10.27 -19.55 -18.57
C PRO A 339 -9.94 -20.14 -17.18
N ASP A 340 -10.92 -20.07 -16.28
CA ASP A 340 -10.84 -20.78 -15.00
C ASP A 340 -10.97 -22.30 -15.25
N VAL A 341 -10.18 -23.12 -14.54
CA VAL A 341 -10.07 -24.57 -14.80
C VAL A 341 -10.57 -25.44 -13.66
N ALA A 342 -10.76 -24.87 -12.47
CA ALA A 342 -11.29 -25.57 -11.31
C ALA A 342 -11.93 -24.58 -10.32
N ASP A 343 -12.92 -25.06 -9.58
CA ASP A 343 -13.54 -24.35 -8.46
C ASP A 343 -13.03 -24.93 -7.14
N VAL A 344 -12.79 -24.06 -6.15
CA VAL A 344 -12.42 -24.47 -4.79
C VAL A 344 -13.67 -24.86 -4.01
N THR A 345 -13.68 -26.07 -3.47
CA THR A 345 -14.84 -26.65 -2.76
C THR A 345 -14.64 -26.78 -1.26
N GLY A 346 -13.41 -26.58 -0.77
CA GLY A 346 -13.05 -26.68 0.65
C GLY A 346 -12.87 -25.34 1.35
N PHE A 347 -12.91 -25.37 2.69
CA PHE A 347 -12.45 -24.25 3.51
C PHE A 347 -10.91 -24.12 3.43
N ILE A 348 -10.42 -22.90 3.28
CA ILE A 348 -8.99 -22.56 3.31
C ILE A 348 -8.72 -21.80 4.62
N PRO A 349 -8.06 -22.43 5.61
CA PRO A 349 -7.63 -21.71 6.80
C PRO A 349 -6.54 -20.69 6.50
N ASP A 350 -6.30 -19.79 7.44
CA ASP A 350 -5.20 -18.81 7.34
C ASP A 350 -3.83 -19.52 7.24
N ASN A 351 -2.95 -19.03 6.36
CA ASN A 351 -1.65 -19.62 6.01
C ASN A 351 -1.69 -21.09 5.55
N ALA A 352 -2.81 -21.55 5.00
CA ALA A 352 -2.91 -22.88 4.41
C ALA A 352 -2.00 -23.03 3.19
N PHE A 353 -1.55 -24.25 2.89
CA PHE A 353 -0.85 -24.57 1.64
C PHE A 353 -1.72 -25.40 0.69
N VAL A 354 -2.87 -25.88 1.16
CA VAL A 354 -3.66 -26.89 0.46
C VAL A 354 -5.08 -26.37 0.24
N ILE A 355 -5.58 -26.58 -0.96
CA ILE A 355 -6.97 -26.38 -1.33
C ILE A 355 -7.59 -27.69 -1.80
N THR A 356 -8.91 -27.79 -1.70
CA THR A 356 -9.69 -28.86 -2.32
C THR A 356 -10.46 -28.31 -3.50
N VAL A 357 -10.41 -28.99 -4.65
CA VAL A 357 -11.07 -28.57 -5.89
C VAL A 357 -12.17 -29.54 -6.31
N ASN A 358 -13.08 -29.09 -7.17
CA ASN A 358 -14.08 -29.97 -7.79
C ASN A 358 -13.47 -30.94 -8.81
N THR A 359 -12.44 -30.50 -9.54
CA THR A 359 -11.72 -31.32 -10.52
C THR A 359 -10.24 -30.92 -10.59
N PRO A 360 -9.31 -31.89 -10.62
CA PRO A 360 -7.88 -31.65 -10.78
C PRO A 360 -7.41 -31.82 -12.24
N ALA A 361 -8.30 -32.15 -13.18
CA ALA A 361 -7.93 -32.71 -14.49
C ALA A 361 -6.98 -31.83 -15.34
N ALA A 362 -7.00 -30.52 -15.14
CA ALA A 362 -6.15 -29.55 -15.84
C ALA A 362 -5.02 -28.97 -14.96
N LEU A 363 -4.77 -29.57 -13.79
CA LEU A 363 -3.80 -29.08 -12.81
C LEU A 363 -2.64 -30.07 -12.70
N ALA A 364 -1.42 -29.55 -12.67
CA ALA A 364 -0.20 -30.34 -12.56
C ALA A 364 0.86 -29.62 -11.70
N PRO A 365 1.76 -30.37 -11.04
CA PRO A 365 2.93 -29.80 -10.37
C PRO A 365 3.74 -28.88 -11.30
N GLY A 366 4.22 -27.77 -10.76
CA GLY A 366 4.99 -26.75 -11.48
C GLY A 366 4.14 -25.72 -12.23
N MET A 367 2.81 -25.90 -12.33
CA MET A 367 1.95 -24.88 -12.93
C MET A 367 1.89 -23.62 -12.07
N TYR A 368 1.98 -22.47 -12.74
CA TYR A 368 1.64 -21.17 -12.16
C TYR A 368 0.15 -20.93 -12.30
N VAL A 369 -0.50 -20.55 -11.21
CA VAL A 369 -1.95 -20.30 -11.19
C VAL A 369 -2.29 -19.04 -10.43
N LEU A 370 -3.38 -18.40 -10.83
CA LEU A 370 -4.05 -17.35 -10.08
C LEU A 370 -5.22 -17.98 -9.32
N LEU A 371 -5.11 -18.02 -7.99
CA LEU A 371 -6.23 -18.29 -7.09
C LEU A 371 -7.03 -17.00 -6.98
N ARG A 372 -8.28 -16.97 -7.44
CA ARG A 372 -9.07 -15.72 -7.54
C ARG A 372 -10.52 -15.86 -7.14
N VAL A 373 -11.12 -14.75 -6.75
CA VAL A 373 -12.55 -14.64 -6.44
C VAL A 373 -13.07 -13.24 -6.72
N THR A 374 -14.38 -13.13 -6.94
CA THR A 374 -15.13 -11.88 -6.91
C THR A 374 -16.25 -12.05 -5.87
N SER A 375 -16.07 -11.53 -4.65
CA SER A 375 -17.01 -11.77 -3.54
C SER A 375 -17.11 -10.58 -2.60
N ALA A 376 -18.27 -9.92 -2.61
CA ALA A 376 -18.58 -8.83 -1.67
C ALA A 376 -18.65 -9.32 -0.23
N ASP A 377 -19.08 -10.57 0.00
CA ASP A 377 -19.17 -11.15 1.34
C ASP A 377 -17.78 -11.46 1.91
N LEU A 378 -16.82 -11.88 1.08
CA LEU A 378 -15.41 -11.92 1.48
C LEU A 378 -14.93 -10.54 1.92
N MET A 379 -15.19 -9.49 1.12
CA MET A 379 -14.77 -8.12 1.47
C MET A 379 -15.38 -7.66 2.80
N LYS A 380 -16.67 -7.91 3.04
CA LYS A 380 -17.33 -7.62 4.32
C LYS A 380 -16.68 -8.38 5.48
N ARG A 381 -16.39 -9.67 5.32
CA ARG A 381 -15.70 -10.47 6.35
C ARG A 381 -14.28 -9.98 6.62
N LEU A 382 -13.54 -9.58 5.58
CA LEU A 382 -12.20 -9.04 5.74
C LEU A 382 -12.20 -7.69 6.46
N LEU A 383 -13.23 -6.86 6.27
CA LEU A 383 -13.40 -5.58 6.96
C LEU A 383 -13.91 -5.74 8.41
N ALA A 384 -14.74 -6.75 8.67
CA ALA A 384 -15.38 -6.97 9.97
C ALA A 384 -14.35 -7.01 11.12
N PRO A 385 -14.61 -6.37 12.28
CA PRO A 385 -15.90 -5.79 12.69
C PRO A 385 -16.18 -4.39 12.13
N ARG A 386 -15.28 -3.84 11.32
CA ARG A 386 -15.43 -2.49 10.75
C ARG A 386 -16.36 -2.48 9.54
N GLN A 387 -16.93 -1.33 9.26
CA GLN A 387 -17.83 -1.11 8.13
C GLN A 387 -17.19 -0.17 7.13
N ALA A 388 -17.39 -0.46 5.84
CA ALA A 388 -16.95 0.42 4.77
C ALA A 388 -17.74 1.73 4.80
N ASP A 389 -17.06 2.84 4.48
CA ASP A 389 -17.76 4.09 4.14
C ASP A 389 -18.43 3.92 2.77
N VAL A 390 -19.64 4.47 2.61
CA VAL A 390 -20.40 4.44 1.35
C VAL A 390 -19.63 5.02 0.17
N LYS A 391 -18.64 5.90 0.42
CA LYS A 391 -17.77 6.50 -0.60
C LYS A 391 -16.73 5.53 -1.15
N TRP A 392 -16.51 4.37 -0.53
CA TRP A 392 -15.53 3.36 -0.96
C TRP A 392 -16.12 2.44 -2.03
N GLU A 393 -16.56 3.05 -3.13
CA GLU A 393 -17.39 2.39 -4.15
C GLU A 393 -16.81 1.09 -4.71
N ASN A 394 -15.49 0.98 -4.84
CA ASN A 394 -14.85 -0.17 -5.47
C ASN A 394 -14.83 -1.42 -4.58
N LEU A 395 -15.08 -1.31 -3.27
CA LEU A 395 -15.33 -2.47 -2.41
C LEU A 395 -16.57 -3.25 -2.81
N GLU A 396 -17.61 -2.57 -3.30
CA GLU A 396 -18.85 -3.21 -3.76
C GLU A 396 -18.84 -3.46 -5.27
N LYS A 397 -18.39 -2.47 -6.06
CA LYS A 397 -18.42 -2.54 -7.53
C LYS A 397 -17.37 -3.50 -8.12
N ASN A 398 -16.26 -3.70 -7.42
CA ASN A 398 -15.18 -4.56 -7.88
C ASN A 398 -14.56 -5.37 -6.71
N PRO A 399 -15.30 -6.31 -6.09
CA PRO A 399 -14.89 -7.01 -4.86
C PRO A 399 -13.93 -8.18 -5.16
N GLN A 400 -12.88 -7.91 -5.94
CA GLN A 400 -11.92 -8.92 -6.34
C GLN A 400 -10.86 -9.16 -5.26
N ALA A 401 -10.44 -10.42 -5.14
CA ALA A 401 -9.23 -10.84 -4.45
C ALA A 401 -8.53 -11.90 -5.30
N ALA A 402 -7.20 -11.88 -5.34
CA ALA A 402 -6.43 -12.90 -6.03
C ALA A 402 -5.01 -13.04 -5.49
N GLU A 403 -4.43 -14.22 -5.65
CA GLU A 403 -3.06 -14.57 -5.30
C GLU A 403 -2.44 -15.42 -6.40
N LEU A 404 -1.17 -15.17 -6.70
CA LEU A 404 -0.37 -16.02 -7.59
C LEU A 404 0.26 -17.15 -6.79
N HIS A 405 0.15 -18.37 -7.29
CA HIS A 405 0.63 -19.58 -6.63
C HIS A 405 1.35 -20.53 -7.60
N ILE A 406 2.28 -21.34 -7.09
CA ILE A 406 2.92 -22.45 -7.81
C ILE A 406 2.42 -23.78 -7.25
N ILE A 407 1.87 -24.65 -8.10
CA ILE A 407 1.44 -25.98 -7.67
C ILE A 407 2.66 -26.84 -7.31
N ALA A 408 2.74 -27.27 -6.06
CA ALA A 408 3.74 -28.22 -5.57
C ALA A 408 3.34 -29.68 -5.86
N SER A 409 2.08 -30.03 -5.59
CA SER A 409 1.57 -31.39 -5.82
C SER A 409 0.06 -31.40 -6.07
N VAL A 410 -0.41 -32.44 -6.76
CA VAL A 410 -1.84 -32.74 -6.94
C VAL A 410 -2.07 -34.19 -6.51
N ASP A 411 -2.91 -34.39 -5.50
CA ASP A 411 -3.28 -35.71 -4.96
C ASP A 411 -4.80 -35.84 -4.90
N GLY A 412 -5.38 -36.56 -5.87
CA GLY A 412 -6.81 -36.54 -6.13
C GLY A 412 -7.31 -35.09 -6.30
N ASN A 413 -8.28 -34.69 -5.49
CA ASN A 413 -8.84 -33.33 -5.51
C ASN A 413 -8.09 -32.34 -4.61
N ARG A 414 -6.98 -32.73 -3.99
CA ARG A 414 -6.16 -31.86 -3.14
C ARG A 414 -5.01 -31.27 -3.95
N VAL A 415 -4.93 -29.94 -3.95
CA VAL A 415 -3.85 -29.20 -4.61
C VAL A 415 -3.03 -28.50 -3.54
N THR A 416 -1.74 -28.76 -3.51
CA THR A 416 -0.78 -28.14 -2.58
C THR A 416 0.04 -27.10 -3.33
N PHE A 417 0.20 -25.90 -2.78
CA PHE A 417 1.07 -24.85 -3.28
C PHE A 417 2.45 -24.87 -2.60
N ARG A 418 3.46 -24.21 -3.18
CA ARG A 418 4.82 -24.10 -2.60
C ARG A 418 4.89 -23.04 -1.49
N GLU A 419 3.90 -22.18 -1.44
CA GLU A 419 3.80 -20.99 -0.61
C GLU A 419 2.45 -20.99 0.15
N PRO A 420 2.35 -20.25 1.26
CA PRO A 420 1.10 -20.14 2.00
C PRO A 420 0.08 -19.26 1.28
N ILE A 421 -1.18 -19.65 1.33
CA ILE A 421 -2.34 -18.88 0.91
C ILE A 421 -2.64 -17.84 2.00
N ARG A 422 -2.88 -16.57 1.61
CA ARG A 422 -3.07 -15.48 2.58
C ARG A 422 -4.54 -15.18 2.85
N TYR A 423 -5.38 -15.20 1.82
CA TYR A 423 -6.80 -14.98 2.00
C TYR A 423 -7.46 -16.23 2.62
N PRO A 424 -8.07 -16.11 3.81
CA PRO A 424 -8.90 -17.18 4.31
C PRO A 424 -10.16 -17.30 3.45
N ALA A 425 -10.50 -18.52 3.05
CA ALA A 425 -11.62 -18.78 2.15
C ALA A 425 -12.63 -19.75 2.74
N ARG A 426 -13.91 -19.50 2.48
CA ARG A 426 -15.00 -20.45 2.66
C ARG A 426 -15.37 -21.05 1.31
N ALA A 427 -15.85 -22.29 1.31
CA ALA A 427 -16.36 -22.94 0.10
C ALA A 427 -17.44 -22.11 -0.61
N SER A 428 -18.23 -21.34 0.14
CA SER A 428 -19.29 -20.46 -0.39
C SER A 428 -18.79 -19.19 -1.07
N ASP A 429 -17.50 -18.82 -0.94
CA ASP A 429 -17.01 -17.56 -1.51
C ASP A 429 -16.87 -17.61 -3.04
N GLY A 430 -16.79 -18.81 -3.65
CA GLY A 430 -16.67 -18.99 -5.09
C GLY A 430 -15.25 -18.79 -5.63
N TRP A 431 -14.23 -19.24 -4.91
CA TRP A 431 -12.84 -19.21 -5.37
C TRP A 431 -12.60 -20.14 -6.55
N LYS A 432 -11.75 -19.69 -7.46
CA LYS A 432 -11.41 -20.39 -8.72
C LYS A 432 -9.92 -20.40 -8.95
N ILE A 433 -9.48 -21.40 -9.72
CA ILE A 433 -8.11 -21.52 -10.19
C ILE A 433 -8.06 -21.17 -11.67
N ARG A 434 -7.13 -20.30 -12.04
CA ARG A 434 -6.84 -19.94 -13.44
C ARG A 434 -5.36 -20.14 -13.74
N PRO A 435 -4.99 -20.86 -14.81
CA PRO A 435 -3.61 -20.93 -15.25
C PRO A 435 -3.07 -19.55 -15.65
N VAL A 436 -1.82 -19.28 -15.32
CA VAL A 436 -1.06 -18.10 -15.79
C VAL A 436 0.26 -18.57 -16.38
N SER A 437 0.87 -17.75 -17.22
CA SER A 437 2.13 -18.09 -17.90
C SER A 437 3.15 -16.98 -17.72
N PRO A 438 3.64 -16.74 -16.48
CA PRO A 438 4.66 -15.73 -16.26
C PRO A 438 5.97 -16.11 -16.98
N ILE A 439 6.75 -15.10 -17.38
CA ILE A 439 8.15 -15.30 -17.73
C ILE A 439 8.99 -15.33 -16.46
N HIS A 440 10.14 -16.00 -16.48
CA HIS A 440 10.94 -16.22 -15.28
C HIS A 440 12.43 -16.01 -15.49
N ASP A 441 13.17 -15.82 -14.39
CA ASP A 441 14.61 -15.57 -14.38
C ASP A 441 15.02 -14.38 -15.27
N VAL A 442 14.22 -13.31 -15.25
CA VAL A 442 14.49 -12.07 -15.97
C VAL A 442 14.95 -11.01 -15.00
N GLY A 443 16.02 -10.28 -15.33
CA GLY A 443 16.51 -9.23 -14.44
C GLY A 443 17.31 -8.10 -15.06
N ILE A 444 17.49 -7.06 -14.26
CA ILE A 444 18.27 -5.86 -14.58
C ILE A 444 19.30 -5.63 -13.48
N GLU A 445 20.58 -5.46 -13.85
CA GLU A 445 21.66 -5.25 -12.89
C GLU A 445 22.67 -4.19 -13.32
N ASP A 446 23.25 -3.49 -12.35
CA ASP A 446 24.47 -2.70 -12.51
C ASP A 446 24.33 -1.52 -13.51
N ILE A 447 23.19 -0.82 -13.48
CA ILE A 447 22.86 0.27 -14.42
C ILE A 447 22.36 1.51 -13.66
N CYS A 448 22.80 2.68 -14.09
CA CYS A 448 22.17 3.95 -13.76
C CYS A 448 21.08 4.29 -14.78
N PHE A 449 19.82 4.38 -14.35
CA PHE A 449 18.73 4.96 -15.14
C PHE A 449 18.68 6.46 -14.88
N MET A 450 18.81 7.25 -15.94
CA MET A 450 18.82 8.69 -15.86
C MET A 450 17.70 9.29 -16.70
N GLY A 451 16.96 10.23 -16.14
CA GLY A 451 16.00 11.05 -16.87
C GLY A 451 16.46 12.51 -16.96
N ASN A 452 15.53 13.37 -17.36
CA ASN A 452 15.70 14.82 -17.38
C ASN A 452 14.54 15.49 -16.62
N ALA A 453 14.07 14.91 -15.51
CA ALA A 453 12.99 15.46 -14.68
C ALA A 453 13.51 16.59 -13.79
N TYR A 454 13.83 17.74 -14.40
CA TYR A 454 14.48 18.85 -13.70
C TYR A 454 13.52 19.83 -13.03
N ALA A 455 12.34 20.09 -13.60
CA ALA A 455 11.37 21.01 -13.02
C ALA A 455 10.85 20.58 -11.64
N LYS A 456 10.25 21.54 -10.92
CA LYS A 456 9.57 21.28 -9.65
C LYS A 456 8.41 20.31 -9.82
N TYR A 457 8.59 19.11 -9.25
CA TYR A 457 7.54 18.11 -9.18
C TYR A 457 6.33 18.62 -8.38
N VAL A 458 5.15 18.46 -8.96
CA VAL A 458 3.87 18.63 -8.28
C VAL A 458 2.98 17.43 -8.53
N HIS A 459 2.66 16.76 -7.44
CA HIS A 459 1.85 15.55 -7.41
C HIS A 459 0.52 15.69 -8.17
N HIS A 460 0.32 14.82 -9.18
CA HIS A 460 -0.86 14.77 -10.05
C HIS A 460 -1.15 16.05 -10.84
N ARG A 461 -0.15 16.89 -11.12
CA ARG A 461 -0.36 18.06 -11.99
C ARG A 461 -0.66 17.63 -13.44
N ASN A 462 0.12 16.69 -13.97
CA ASN A 462 -0.01 16.12 -15.32
C ASN A 462 0.72 14.75 -15.41
N ASP A 463 0.55 14.06 -16.53
CA ASP A 463 1.14 12.74 -16.79
C ASP A 463 2.66 12.76 -16.96
N ILE A 464 3.21 13.84 -17.52
CA ILE A 464 4.66 14.03 -17.71
C ILE A 464 5.37 14.12 -16.36
N GLU A 465 4.85 14.87 -15.41
CA GLU A 465 5.42 14.99 -14.06
C GLU A 465 5.30 13.70 -13.27
N ASP A 466 4.18 12.98 -13.41
CA ASP A 466 3.95 11.73 -12.68
C ASP A 466 4.69 10.53 -13.28
N SER A 467 4.97 10.52 -14.60
CA SER A 467 5.50 9.32 -15.28
C SER A 467 6.26 9.56 -16.60
N GLY A 468 6.58 10.80 -16.95
CA GLY A 468 7.29 11.14 -18.18
C GLY A 468 8.68 10.50 -18.28
N TRP A 469 9.42 10.42 -17.18
CA TRP A 469 10.71 9.71 -17.10
C TRP A 469 10.55 8.44 -16.28
N ALA A 470 9.77 7.49 -16.82
CA ALA A 470 9.50 6.20 -16.22
C ALA A 470 10.54 5.15 -16.65
N SER A 471 11.18 4.47 -15.70
CA SER A 471 12.33 3.60 -16.00
C SER A 471 11.94 2.16 -16.32
N ILE A 472 11.31 1.43 -15.38
CA ILE A 472 11.09 -0.02 -15.53
C ILE A 472 9.65 -0.39 -15.18
N SER A 473 9.04 -1.23 -16.01
CA SER A 473 7.81 -1.94 -15.69
C SER A 473 8.01 -3.46 -15.78
N MET A 474 7.45 -4.20 -14.82
CA MET A 474 7.38 -5.67 -14.86
C MET A 474 5.92 -6.13 -14.73
N ARG A 475 5.47 -6.98 -15.66
CA ARG A 475 4.12 -7.54 -15.67
C ARG A 475 4.10 -9.02 -16.05
N GLY A 476 3.63 -9.89 -15.16
CA GLY A 476 3.63 -11.33 -15.46
C GLY A 476 5.03 -11.93 -15.38
N VAL A 477 5.81 -11.54 -14.36
CA VAL A 477 7.15 -12.05 -14.11
C VAL A 477 7.15 -12.87 -12.83
N THR A 478 7.85 -13.99 -12.81
CA THR A 478 8.12 -14.75 -11.60
C THR A 478 9.62 -14.97 -11.43
N ASP A 479 10.14 -15.03 -10.21
CA ASP A 479 11.59 -15.20 -9.96
C ASP A 479 12.44 -14.17 -10.75
N GLY A 480 12.03 -12.91 -10.75
CA GLY A 480 12.73 -11.81 -11.42
C GLY A 480 13.51 -10.93 -10.44
N TRP A 481 14.36 -10.03 -10.96
CA TRP A 481 15.08 -9.10 -10.09
C TRP A 481 15.49 -7.79 -10.74
N ILE A 482 15.70 -6.77 -9.90
CA ILE A 482 16.34 -5.50 -10.25
C ILE A 482 17.33 -5.21 -9.14
N ARG A 483 18.64 -5.19 -9.41
CA ARG A 483 19.62 -4.96 -8.34
C ARG A 483 20.83 -4.11 -8.70
N ARG A 484 21.36 -3.40 -7.70
CA ARG A 484 22.55 -2.53 -7.84
C ARG A 484 22.34 -1.49 -8.95
N CYS A 485 21.20 -0.82 -8.92
CA CYS A 485 20.84 0.22 -9.88
C CYS A 485 20.66 1.57 -9.18
N SER A 486 20.90 2.66 -9.90
CA SER A 486 20.56 4.01 -9.46
C SER A 486 19.54 4.63 -10.40
N PHE A 487 18.70 5.50 -9.86
CA PHE A 487 17.63 6.20 -10.55
C PHE A 487 17.82 7.68 -10.30
N ILE A 488 18.15 8.43 -11.35
CA ILE A 488 18.61 9.81 -11.26
C ILE A 488 17.76 10.70 -12.14
N ASP A 489 17.17 11.75 -11.56
CA ASP A 489 16.35 12.71 -12.32
C ASP A 489 15.23 12.04 -13.13
N VAL A 490 14.66 10.98 -12.54
CA VAL A 490 13.46 10.28 -13.03
C VAL A 490 12.27 10.64 -12.15
N ASN A 491 11.05 10.37 -12.59
CA ASN A 491 9.85 10.59 -11.77
C ASN A 491 9.07 9.32 -11.46
N GLN A 492 9.31 8.22 -12.18
CA GLN A 492 8.73 6.91 -11.89
C GLN A 492 9.82 5.83 -12.05
N MET A 493 10.20 5.20 -10.94
CA MET A 493 11.32 4.26 -10.93
C MET A 493 10.92 2.87 -11.45
N ILE A 494 10.12 2.14 -10.68
CA ILE A 494 9.76 0.75 -10.95
C ILE A 494 8.26 0.56 -10.69
N ASN A 495 7.57 -0.10 -11.61
CA ASN A 495 6.20 -0.54 -11.43
C ASN A 495 6.07 -2.06 -11.65
N ILE A 496 5.64 -2.79 -10.62
CA ILE A 496 5.45 -4.25 -10.66
C ILE A 496 3.95 -4.57 -10.63
N SER A 497 3.49 -5.43 -11.52
CA SER A 497 2.10 -5.92 -11.53
C SER A 497 2.04 -7.39 -11.95
N ARG A 498 1.02 -8.12 -11.52
CA ARG A 498 0.78 -9.54 -11.86
C ARG A 498 2.04 -10.41 -11.78
N SER A 499 2.90 -10.15 -10.80
CA SER A 499 4.22 -10.77 -10.71
C SER A 499 4.42 -11.39 -9.34
N SER A 500 5.26 -12.41 -9.26
CA SER A 500 5.59 -13.09 -8.01
C SER A 500 7.08 -13.25 -7.80
N TYR A 501 7.54 -13.27 -6.54
CA TYR A 501 8.95 -13.57 -6.23
C TYR A 501 9.97 -12.66 -6.96
N VAL A 502 9.62 -11.39 -7.15
CA VAL A 502 10.53 -10.39 -7.72
C VAL A 502 11.32 -9.73 -6.58
N SER A 503 12.64 -9.65 -6.71
CA SER A 503 13.54 -8.95 -5.77
C SER A 503 14.07 -7.64 -6.32
N MET A 504 13.83 -6.54 -5.62
CA MET A 504 14.35 -5.19 -5.91
C MET A 504 15.39 -4.83 -4.83
N LEU A 505 16.68 -4.86 -5.14
CA LEU A 505 17.76 -4.88 -4.14
C LEU A 505 18.86 -3.84 -4.41
N ASN A 506 19.35 -3.16 -3.37
CA ASN A 506 20.47 -2.22 -3.49
C ASN A 506 20.20 -1.11 -4.52
N LEU A 507 19.14 -0.34 -4.29
CA LEU A 507 18.66 0.68 -5.23
C LEU A 507 18.82 2.08 -4.64
N PHE A 508 19.27 3.03 -5.46
CA PHE A 508 19.52 4.40 -5.02
C PHE A 508 18.70 5.38 -5.87
N VAL A 509 18.02 6.33 -5.24
CA VAL A 509 17.27 7.37 -5.92
C VAL A 509 17.90 8.72 -5.60
N LEU A 510 18.32 9.46 -6.64
CA LEU A 510 19.02 10.75 -6.53
C LEU A 510 18.43 11.79 -7.50
N GLY A 511 18.84 13.05 -7.32
CA GLY A 511 18.31 14.16 -8.10
C GLY A 511 17.05 14.76 -7.48
N ASN A 512 16.10 15.14 -8.32
CA ASN A 512 14.88 15.82 -7.89
C ASN A 512 13.79 14.87 -7.39
N GLN A 513 12.89 15.40 -6.56
CA GLN A 513 11.69 14.70 -6.10
C GLN A 513 10.86 14.21 -7.29
N GLY A 514 10.37 12.97 -7.20
CA GLY A 514 9.47 12.35 -8.17
C GLY A 514 8.22 11.76 -7.52
N HIS A 515 7.50 10.93 -8.28
CA HIS A 515 6.20 10.39 -7.91
C HIS A 515 6.33 9.15 -7.01
N HIS A 516 6.89 8.04 -7.52
CA HIS A 516 6.98 6.76 -6.80
C HIS A 516 8.39 6.16 -6.81
N ILE A 517 8.93 5.83 -5.63
CA ILE A 517 9.90 4.72 -5.51
C ILE A 517 9.14 3.38 -5.70
N PRO A 518 9.77 2.18 -5.73
CA PRO A 518 9.12 1.01 -6.32
C PRO A 518 7.69 0.79 -5.87
N ARG A 519 6.80 0.63 -6.84
CA ARG A 519 5.38 0.41 -6.62
C ARG A 519 5.03 -1.02 -6.98
N VAL A 520 4.43 -1.74 -6.03
CA VAL A 520 3.89 -3.09 -6.24
C VAL A 520 2.38 -3.00 -6.32
N GLY A 521 1.82 -3.43 -7.44
CA GLY A 521 0.41 -3.30 -7.78
C GLY A 521 -0.24 -4.60 -8.25
N THR A 522 -1.50 -4.47 -8.67
CA THR A 522 -2.38 -5.46 -9.32
C THR A 522 -1.95 -6.93 -9.23
N PHE A 523 -2.54 -7.72 -8.33
CA PHE A 523 -2.40 -9.19 -8.29
C PHE A 523 -0.96 -9.71 -8.23
N SER A 524 -0.08 -8.97 -7.55
CA SER A 524 1.29 -9.43 -7.30
C SER A 524 1.37 -10.18 -5.97
N TYR A 525 2.28 -11.16 -5.86
CA TYR A 525 2.43 -11.99 -4.67
C TYR A 525 3.91 -12.14 -4.25
N GLY A 526 4.25 -11.91 -2.99
CA GLY A 526 5.60 -12.25 -2.48
C GLY A 526 6.71 -11.42 -3.12
N VAL A 527 6.43 -10.16 -3.49
CA VAL A 527 7.45 -9.24 -4.02
C VAL A 527 8.28 -8.69 -2.87
N PHE A 528 9.59 -8.57 -3.08
CA PHE A 528 10.55 -8.11 -2.09
C PHE A 528 11.29 -6.88 -2.61
N GLY A 529 11.30 -5.80 -1.83
CA GLY A 529 12.14 -4.64 -2.05
C GLY A 529 13.03 -4.41 -0.84
N GLY A 530 14.33 -4.15 -1.02
CA GLY A 530 15.16 -3.84 0.13
C GLY A 530 16.50 -3.21 -0.15
N LEU A 531 17.05 -2.58 0.89
CA LEU A 531 18.22 -1.70 0.76
C LEU A 531 18.00 -0.63 -0.34
N ILE A 532 16.78 -0.07 -0.35
CA ILE A 532 16.38 1.03 -1.23
C ILE A 532 16.63 2.33 -0.47
N GLU A 533 17.40 3.24 -1.07
CA GLU A 533 17.76 4.53 -0.50
C GLU A 533 17.21 5.66 -1.33
N ASP A 534 16.20 6.35 -0.79
CA ASP A 534 15.66 7.55 -1.41
C ASP A 534 16.33 8.82 -0.87
N ARG A 535 17.21 9.40 -1.67
CA ARG A 535 17.87 10.69 -1.40
C ARG A 535 17.20 11.85 -2.15
N ALA A 536 16.29 11.53 -3.08
CA ALA A 536 15.53 12.49 -3.87
C ALA A 536 14.23 12.92 -3.17
N ASN A 537 13.79 12.20 -2.13
CA ASN A 537 12.59 12.48 -1.35
C ASN A 537 11.32 12.41 -2.21
N PHE A 538 11.12 11.30 -2.92
CA PHE A 538 9.92 11.07 -3.74
C PHE A 538 8.65 11.15 -2.90
N THR A 539 7.55 11.57 -3.52
CA THR A 539 6.27 11.77 -2.82
C THR A 539 5.72 10.48 -2.23
N HIS A 540 5.80 9.37 -2.97
CA HIS A 540 5.49 8.04 -2.45
C HIS A 540 6.78 7.29 -2.14
N GLY A 541 6.98 6.96 -0.87
CA GLY A 541 7.97 6.00 -0.42
C GLY A 541 7.62 4.58 -0.89
N PRO A 542 8.20 3.53 -0.27
CA PRO A 542 8.01 2.17 -0.76
C PRO A 542 6.52 1.84 -0.78
N SER A 543 6.02 1.45 -1.95
CA SER A 543 4.60 1.56 -2.29
C SER A 543 3.94 0.21 -2.57
N VAL A 544 2.74 0.01 -2.03
CA VAL A 544 1.82 -1.08 -2.40
C VAL A 544 0.46 -0.53 -2.86
N SER A 545 -0.19 -1.23 -3.79
CA SER A 545 -1.52 -0.84 -4.29
C SER A 545 -2.29 -2.02 -4.86
N GLN A 546 -3.59 -1.84 -5.10
CA GLN A 546 -4.41 -2.70 -5.98
C GLN A 546 -4.23 -4.22 -5.77
N MET A 547 -4.53 -4.74 -4.57
CA MET A 547 -4.50 -6.18 -4.28
C MET A 547 -3.10 -6.81 -4.46
N ALA A 548 -2.04 -6.06 -4.18
CA ALA A 548 -0.72 -6.64 -3.90
C ALA A 548 -0.79 -7.45 -2.59
N VAL A 549 -0.19 -8.65 -2.59
CA VAL A 549 -0.23 -9.60 -1.48
C VAL A 549 1.16 -10.05 -1.07
N GLY A 550 1.43 -10.13 0.22
CA GLY A 550 2.69 -10.68 0.74
C GLY A 550 3.94 -9.86 0.39
N THR A 551 3.80 -8.55 0.19
CA THR A 551 4.92 -7.68 -0.19
C THR A 551 5.78 -7.34 1.03
N VAL A 552 7.10 -7.33 0.86
CA VAL A 552 8.07 -6.99 1.92
C VAL A 552 8.96 -5.84 1.46
N TYR A 553 9.00 -4.77 2.26
CA TYR A 553 10.03 -3.73 2.17
C TYR A 553 11.00 -3.85 3.33
N TRP A 554 12.27 -4.11 3.03
CA TRP A 554 13.30 -4.50 3.99
C TRP A 554 14.46 -3.49 4.01
N ARG A 555 14.72 -2.87 5.16
CA ARG A 555 15.87 -1.98 5.36
C ARG A 555 15.97 -0.82 4.35
N CYS A 556 14.82 -0.24 4.00
CA CYS A 556 14.81 0.96 3.17
C CYS A 556 15.18 2.19 4.00
N SER A 557 15.80 3.18 3.38
CA SER A 557 16.08 4.49 3.98
C SER A 557 15.36 5.56 3.18
N ILE A 558 14.54 6.34 3.87
CA ILE A 558 13.69 7.38 3.29
C ILE A 558 13.79 8.65 4.11
N SER A 559 13.38 9.78 3.53
CA SER A 559 13.47 11.06 4.23
C SER A 559 12.53 11.10 5.45
N PRO A 560 12.86 11.81 6.56
CA PRO A 560 12.10 11.75 7.82
C PRO A 560 10.59 11.99 7.71
N ALA A 561 10.14 12.82 6.76
CA ALA A 561 8.73 13.14 6.55
C ALA A 561 8.06 12.40 5.39
N GLN A 562 8.81 11.57 4.67
CA GLN A 562 8.32 10.82 3.51
C GLN A 562 7.39 9.68 3.97
N PRO A 563 6.20 9.53 3.36
CA PRO A 563 5.29 8.44 3.72
C PRO A 563 5.82 7.09 3.25
N ILE A 564 5.60 6.02 4.04
CA ILE A 564 5.36 4.71 3.41
C ILE A 564 4.03 4.79 2.66
N ASP A 565 3.96 4.17 1.49
CA ASP A 565 2.78 4.33 0.63
C ASP A 565 1.98 3.02 0.53
N SER A 566 0.70 3.12 0.85
CA SER A 566 -0.31 2.13 0.54
C SER A 566 -1.41 2.82 -0.23
N HIS A 567 -1.20 2.99 -1.53
CA HIS A 567 -1.96 3.86 -2.44
C HIS A 567 -3.46 3.51 -2.61
N ALA A 568 -4.00 2.61 -1.79
CA ALA A 568 -5.33 2.00 -1.86
C ALA A 568 -5.53 0.93 -2.94
N GLY A 569 -6.77 0.45 -3.05
CA GLY A 569 -7.12 -0.71 -3.87
C GLY A 569 -6.91 -2.03 -3.13
N ARG A 570 -6.95 -2.03 -1.80
CA ARG A 570 -6.95 -3.23 -0.95
C ARG A 570 -5.70 -4.13 -1.02
N PRO A 571 -4.47 -3.60 -0.95
CA PRO A 571 -3.31 -4.43 -0.58
C PRO A 571 -3.59 -5.23 0.70
N PHE A 572 -3.01 -6.43 0.80
CA PHE A 572 -3.28 -7.37 1.87
C PHE A 572 -1.99 -8.09 2.28
N VAL A 573 -1.69 -8.18 3.58
CA VAL A 573 -0.42 -8.75 4.07
C VAL A 573 0.81 -8.02 3.48
N THR A 574 1.29 -7.00 4.18
CA THR A 574 2.50 -6.24 3.79
C THR A 574 3.38 -6.06 5.00
N LEU A 575 4.69 -6.18 4.82
CA LEU A 575 5.69 -5.93 5.87
C LEU A 575 6.58 -4.75 5.49
N PHE A 576 6.62 -3.74 6.34
CA PHE A 576 7.66 -2.71 6.35
C PHE A 576 8.61 -3.01 7.51
N ASP A 577 9.80 -3.52 7.18
CA ASP A 577 10.76 -4.07 8.11
C ASP A 577 12.03 -3.24 8.14
N ARG A 578 12.37 -2.67 9.30
CA ARG A 578 13.57 -1.86 9.51
C ARG A 578 13.71 -0.66 8.58
N ILE A 579 12.62 0.06 8.36
CA ILE A 579 12.66 1.32 7.61
C ILE A 579 13.35 2.40 8.47
N ASP A 580 14.36 3.05 7.89
CA ASP A 580 15.09 4.15 8.52
C ASP A 580 14.59 5.51 7.98
N GLY A 581 13.83 6.21 8.81
CA GLY A 581 13.15 7.45 8.45
C GLY A 581 11.70 7.24 7.99
N GLY A 582 11.00 8.34 7.79
CA GLY A 582 9.66 8.38 7.22
C GLY A 582 8.51 8.47 8.22
N SER A 583 7.31 8.39 7.67
CA SER A 583 6.04 8.54 8.36
C SER A 583 5.03 7.45 7.95
N LEU A 584 4.03 7.22 8.80
CA LEU A 584 2.89 6.34 8.49
C LEU A 584 1.66 7.15 8.05
N PHE A 585 1.80 8.46 7.83
CA PHE A 585 0.73 9.37 7.39
C PHE A 585 1.06 9.88 5.99
N GLY A 586 0.06 10.27 5.20
CA GLY A 586 0.29 10.82 3.87
C GLY A 586 0.38 9.78 2.76
N SER A 587 0.09 8.51 3.07
CA SER A 587 -0.34 7.53 2.07
C SER A 587 -1.50 8.12 1.25
N THR A 588 -1.48 7.97 -0.06
CA THR A 588 -2.51 8.54 -0.95
C THR A 588 -3.42 7.46 -1.53
N GLY A 589 -4.21 7.79 -2.55
CA GLY A 589 -5.18 6.88 -3.17
C GLY A 589 -6.55 7.54 -3.36
N GLY A 590 -7.24 7.14 -4.43
CA GLY A 590 -8.60 7.63 -4.68
C GLY A 590 -9.57 7.16 -3.60
N LEU A 591 -10.39 8.06 -3.06
CA LEU A 591 -11.35 7.74 -1.98
C LEU A 591 -12.27 6.55 -2.30
N ARG A 592 -12.59 6.35 -3.58
CA ARG A 592 -13.38 5.21 -4.07
C ARG A 592 -12.71 3.84 -3.87
N ASP A 593 -11.39 3.81 -3.75
CA ASP A 593 -10.53 2.62 -3.72
C ASP A 593 -10.14 2.20 -2.29
N PHE A 594 -10.64 2.92 -1.28
CA PHE A 594 -10.34 2.67 0.13
C PHE A 594 -10.92 1.33 0.62
N PRO A 595 -10.40 0.75 1.73
CA PRO A 595 -9.32 1.28 2.57
C PRO A 595 -7.97 1.27 1.85
N GLN A 596 -7.03 2.06 2.39
CA GLN A 596 -5.68 2.16 1.83
C GLN A 596 -4.90 0.86 1.96
N HIS A 597 -5.13 0.13 3.06
CA HIS A 597 -4.64 -1.22 3.26
C HIS A 597 -5.71 -2.06 3.98
N LEU A 598 -5.88 -3.32 3.58
CA LEU A 598 -6.69 -4.29 4.33
C LEU A 598 -5.90 -4.78 5.57
N ARG A 599 -6.19 -6.00 6.05
CA ARG A 599 -5.55 -6.56 7.24
C ARG A 599 -4.08 -6.89 7.03
N LYS A 600 -3.39 -7.11 8.15
CA LYS A 600 -2.02 -7.64 8.21
C LYS A 600 -0.98 -6.73 7.56
N LEU A 601 -1.16 -5.41 7.69
CA LEU A 601 -0.06 -4.46 7.54
C LEU A 601 0.82 -4.55 8.79
N VAL A 602 2.07 -4.94 8.64
CA VAL A 602 3.04 -5.10 9.73
C VAL A 602 4.12 -4.04 9.60
N ILE A 603 4.29 -3.24 10.64
CA ILE A 603 5.34 -2.23 10.78
C ILE A 603 6.31 -2.72 11.85
N TRP A 604 7.52 -3.10 11.46
CA TRP A 604 8.51 -3.70 12.35
C TRP A 604 9.78 -2.86 12.43
N ASN A 605 10.15 -2.46 13.65
CA ASN A 605 11.33 -1.64 13.94
C ASN A 605 11.50 -0.42 13.03
N PHE A 606 10.37 0.26 12.74
CA PHE A 606 10.33 1.47 11.94
C PHE A 606 10.91 2.65 12.73
N ARG A 607 11.87 3.38 12.14
CA ARG A 607 12.40 4.61 12.73
C ARG A 607 11.62 5.82 12.22
N HIS A 608 10.65 6.24 13.02
CA HIS A 608 9.76 7.36 12.76
C HIS A 608 10.49 8.72 12.77
N GLY A 609 10.17 9.57 11.79
CA GLY A 609 10.87 10.85 11.58
C GLY A 609 10.03 12.12 11.72
N VAL A 610 8.71 12.04 11.96
CA VAL A 610 7.81 13.22 11.93
C VAL A 610 7.46 13.75 13.31
N VAL A 611 7.55 15.08 13.49
CA VAL A 611 6.94 15.80 14.63
C VAL A 611 5.69 16.53 14.12
N ALA A 612 4.60 16.54 14.89
CA ALA A 612 3.42 17.33 14.55
C ALA A 612 3.70 18.85 14.65
N LYS A 613 2.79 19.67 14.09
CA LYS A 613 2.78 21.12 14.35
C LYS A 613 2.75 21.35 15.88
N ASP A 614 3.51 22.33 16.35
CA ASP A 614 3.68 22.69 17.77
C ASP A 614 4.53 21.72 18.62
N ASN A 615 5.39 20.93 17.98
CA ASN A 615 6.37 20.06 18.64
C ASN A 615 5.74 18.95 19.52
N LYS A 616 4.50 18.56 19.22
CA LYS A 616 3.79 17.46 19.89
C LYS A 616 4.00 16.13 19.15
N PRO A 617 3.89 14.98 19.85
CA PRO A 617 3.84 13.69 19.18
C PRO A 617 2.70 13.64 18.16
N PHE A 618 2.97 13.06 16.99
CA PHE A 618 1.93 12.81 16.01
C PHE A 618 1.02 11.68 16.50
N VAL A 619 -0.31 11.82 16.35
CA VAL A 619 -1.28 10.82 16.80
C VAL A 619 -1.85 10.09 15.59
N TYR A 620 -1.63 8.78 15.51
CA TYR A 620 -2.16 7.93 14.45
C TYR A 620 -3.51 7.33 14.83
N ASP A 621 -4.52 7.49 13.98
CA ASP A 621 -5.84 6.86 14.09
C ASP A 621 -6.25 6.30 12.72
N PHE A 622 -5.87 5.06 12.48
CA PHE A 622 -5.91 4.45 11.14
C PHE A 622 -7.32 4.12 10.63
N TRP A 623 -8.37 4.53 11.34
CA TRP A 623 -9.74 4.26 10.92
C TRP A 623 -10.66 5.46 10.97
N HIS A 624 -10.58 6.28 12.02
CA HIS A 624 -11.49 7.41 12.20
C HIS A 624 -10.92 8.72 11.63
N ASN A 625 -9.63 8.75 11.32
CA ASN A 625 -8.97 9.93 10.76
C ASN A 625 -8.30 9.63 9.42
N ALA A 626 -8.96 10.02 8.33
CA ALA A 626 -8.42 9.86 6.99
C ALA A 626 -7.06 10.54 6.78
N ASN A 627 -6.71 11.57 7.57
CA ASN A 627 -5.41 12.25 7.47
C ASN A 627 -4.24 11.39 7.95
N THR A 628 -4.50 10.31 8.69
CA THR A 628 -3.46 9.38 9.17
C THR A 628 -3.37 8.10 8.34
N GLY A 629 -4.10 8.06 7.22
CA GLY A 629 -4.29 6.89 6.39
C GLY A 629 -5.36 5.93 6.94
N ILE A 630 -6.02 5.20 6.05
CA ILE A 630 -7.05 4.22 6.42
C ILE A 630 -6.47 2.81 6.29
N PHE A 631 -5.81 2.36 7.35
CA PHE A 631 -5.23 1.01 7.45
C PHE A 631 -6.07 0.17 8.41
N LEU A 632 -6.54 -0.97 7.93
CA LEU A 632 -7.36 -1.85 8.74
C LEU A 632 -6.50 -2.61 9.77
N ASP A 633 -6.51 -2.12 11.01
CA ASP A 633 -5.91 -2.74 12.20
C ASP A 633 -4.44 -3.15 11.98
N PRO A 634 -3.51 -2.24 11.66
CA PRO A 634 -2.10 -2.61 11.51
C PRO A 634 -1.49 -3.18 12.80
N ILE A 635 -0.43 -3.96 12.62
CA ILE A 635 0.43 -4.50 13.69
C ILE A 635 1.67 -3.62 13.74
N ILE A 636 1.93 -2.98 14.88
CA ILE A 636 3.03 -2.03 15.04
C ILE A 636 3.95 -2.52 16.16
N VAL A 637 5.21 -2.78 15.82
CA VAL A 637 6.20 -3.34 16.74
C VAL A 637 7.52 -2.59 16.64
N GLY A 638 8.04 -2.12 17.77
CA GLY A 638 9.38 -1.56 17.86
C GLY A 638 9.56 -0.20 17.19
N ILE A 639 8.47 0.54 16.94
CA ILE A 639 8.55 1.88 16.36
C ILE A 639 9.30 2.83 17.31
N HIS A 640 10.29 3.55 16.80
CA HIS A 640 11.19 4.40 17.59
C HIS A 640 11.63 5.63 16.79
N GLY A 641 12.48 6.50 17.35
CA GLY A 641 12.87 7.76 16.71
C GLY A 641 12.08 8.96 17.27
N THR A 642 11.45 9.74 16.40
CA THR A 642 10.60 10.86 16.83
C THR A 642 9.31 10.36 17.49
N PRO A 643 8.89 10.92 18.65
CA PRO A 643 7.72 10.45 19.35
C PRO A 643 6.42 10.45 18.54
N ALA A 644 5.66 9.35 18.64
CA ALA A 644 4.32 9.19 18.09
C ALA A 644 3.40 8.49 19.10
N GLU A 645 2.10 8.75 18.98
CA GLU A 645 1.03 8.09 19.72
C GLU A 645 0.12 7.34 18.76
N PHE A 646 -0.51 6.27 19.24
CA PHE A 646 -1.42 5.45 18.44
C PHE A 646 -2.76 5.33 19.16
N ASN A 647 -3.86 5.41 18.41
CA ASN A 647 -5.16 4.98 18.90
C ASN A 647 -5.19 3.44 18.93
N GLU A 648 -5.07 2.87 20.13
CA GLU A 648 -5.07 1.42 20.36
C GLU A 648 -6.31 0.70 19.84
N GLU A 649 -7.44 1.39 19.66
CA GLU A 649 -8.66 0.81 19.06
C GLU A 649 -8.53 0.57 17.56
N THR A 650 -7.52 1.16 16.91
CA THR A 650 -7.31 1.11 15.45
C THR A 650 -6.08 0.32 15.03
N VAL A 651 -5.50 -0.46 15.95
CA VAL A 651 -4.34 -1.33 15.71
C VAL A 651 -4.65 -2.74 16.21
N GLU A 652 -4.18 -3.77 15.49
CA GLU A 652 -4.38 -5.17 15.91
C GLU A 652 -3.45 -5.54 17.07
N ARG A 653 -2.20 -5.08 17.00
CA ARG A 653 -1.19 -5.26 18.03
C ARG A 653 -0.28 -4.04 18.11
N LEU A 654 0.16 -3.73 19.32
CA LEU A 654 1.07 -2.64 19.61
C LEU A 654 2.09 -3.14 20.63
N GLU A 655 3.37 -3.12 20.26
CA GLU A 655 4.46 -3.61 21.10
C GLU A 655 5.69 -2.69 21.01
N SER A 656 6.32 -2.38 22.14
CA SER A 656 7.57 -1.62 22.24
C SER A 656 7.56 -0.26 21.52
N ILE A 657 6.77 0.69 22.03
CA ILE A 657 6.67 2.05 21.47
C ILE A 657 7.75 2.97 22.05
N GLY A 658 8.61 3.48 21.17
CA GLY A 658 9.76 4.30 21.51
C GLY A 658 11.09 3.54 21.59
N THR A 659 11.07 2.21 21.50
CA THR A 659 12.26 1.35 21.62
C THR A 659 12.21 0.24 20.57
N PRO A 660 13.29 -0.03 19.80
CA PRO A 660 13.33 -1.17 18.88
C PRO A 660 13.23 -2.52 19.60
N VAL A 661 12.91 -3.58 18.86
CA VAL A 661 12.84 -4.97 19.35
C VAL A 661 13.88 -5.88 18.71
N ASN A 662 14.11 -7.04 19.33
CA ASN A 662 14.78 -8.19 18.75
C ASN A 662 13.73 -9.27 18.36
N PRO A 663 13.84 -9.90 17.17
CA PRO A 663 14.88 -9.71 16.16
C PRO A 663 14.82 -8.33 15.49
N GLU A 664 15.98 -7.85 15.04
CA GLU A 664 16.10 -6.55 14.38
C GLU A 664 15.22 -6.50 13.13
N SER A 665 15.27 -7.54 12.29
CA SER A 665 14.44 -7.70 11.10
C SER A 665 13.54 -8.91 11.27
N LEU A 666 12.23 -8.72 11.12
CA LEU A 666 11.27 -9.82 11.16
C LEU A 666 11.45 -10.75 9.96
N TYR A 667 11.67 -10.18 8.76
CA TYR A 667 11.84 -10.97 7.55
C TYR A 667 13.08 -11.88 7.64
N GLU A 668 14.23 -11.35 8.07
CA GLU A 668 15.46 -12.14 8.24
C GLU A 668 15.25 -13.29 9.22
N ALA A 669 14.62 -13.03 10.36
CA ALA A 669 14.38 -14.05 11.38
C ALA A 669 13.38 -15.13 10.92
N GLN A 670 12.32 -14.74 10.20
CA GLN A 670 11.38 -15.70 9.61
C GLN A 670 12.05 -16.55 8.52
N LEU A 671 12.90 -15.93 7.69
CA LEU A 671 13.63 -16.60 6.64
C LEU A 671 14.63 -17.61 7.19
N GLU A 672 15.41 -17.21 8.20
CA GLU A 672 16.31 -18.12 8.91
C GLU A 672 15.54 -19.26 9.60
N LEU A 673 14.40 -18.97 10.23
CA LEU A 673 13.57 -20.01 10.84
C LEU A 673 13.06 -21.03 9.81
N ARG A 674 12.62 -20.57 8.63
CA ARG A 674 12.12 -21.45 7.57
C ARG A 674 13.23 -22.28 6.92
N LEU A 675 14.39 -21.68 6.67
CA LEU A 675 15.52 -22.32 5.96
C LEU A 675 16.48 -23.07 6.89
N GLY A 676 16.39 -22.86 8.20
CA GLY A 676 17.29 -23.42 9.21
C GLY A 676 18.61 -22.65 9.37
N ALA A 677 18.90 -21.70 8.48
CA ALA A 677 20.04 -20.77 8.55
C ALA A 677 19.75 -19.52 7.73
N ALA A 678 20.39 -18.39 8.08
CA ALA A 678 20.33 -17.18 7.27
C ALA A 678 20.99 -17.40 5.89
N PRO A 679 20.31 -17.11 4.77
CA PRO A 679 20.89 -17.30 3.45
C PRO A 679 22.01 -16.30 3.17
N ALA A 680 23.05 -16.76 2.44
CA ALA A 680 24.28 -16.00 2.20
C ALA A 680 24.05 -14.64 1.49
N TRP A 681 23.01 -14.54 0.66
CA TRP A 681 22.69 -13.33 -0.08
C TRP A 681 22.39 -12.14 0.84
N ILE A 682 21.90 -12.34 2.06
CA ILE A 682 21.58 -11.23 2.99
C ILE A 682 22.86 -10.47 3.35
N ALA A 683 23.89 -11.21 3.76
CA ALA A 683 25.16 -10.63 4.15
C ALA A 683 25.89 -10.02 2.94
N GLU A 684 25.78 -10.66 1.77
CA GLU A 684 26.30 -10.13 0.51
C GLU A 684 25.64 -8.81 0.13
N ALA A 685 24.31 -8.75 0.09
CA ALA A 685 23.55 -7.56 -0.26
C ALA A 685 23.87 -6.38 0.66
N ARG A 686 24.02 -6.61 1.98
CA ARG A 686 24.41 -5.56 2.94
C ARG A 686 25.84 -5.05 2.71
N ARG A 687 26.80 -5.92 2.37
CA ARG A 687 28.16 -5.50 2.00
C ARG A 687 28.18 -4.70 0.71
N GLU A 688 27.45 -5.15 -0.31
CA GLU A 688 27.30 -4.42 -1.58
C GLU A 688 26.67 -3.05 -1.36
N ASN A 689 25.60 -2.95 -0.57
CA ASN A 689 24.97 -1.67 -0.24
C ASN A 689 25.95 -0.72 0.46
N ALA A 690 26.72 -1.20 1.43
CA ALA A 690 27.71 -0.38 2.11
C ALA A 690 28.77 0.18 1.13
N ALA A 691 29.23 -0.64 0.18
CA ALA A 691 30.15 -0.19 -0.86
C ALA A 691 29.52 0.87 -1.79
N LEU A 692 28.27 0.65 -2.23
CA LEU A 692 27.53 1.58 -3.08
C LEU A 692 27.22 2.91 -2.35
N ARG A 693 26.91 2.87 -1.05
CA ARG A 693 26.66 4.07 -0.23
C ARG A 693 27.85 5.02 -0.22
N SER A 694 29.06 4.47 -0.19
CA SER A 694 30.32 5.23 -0.17
C SER A 694 30.83 5.60 -1.57
N ALA A 695 30.20 5.11 -2.64
CA ALA A 695 30.61 5.39 -4.00
C ALA A 695 30.12 6.76 -4.49
N LYS A 696 30.81 7.28 -5.52
CA LYS A 696 30.40 8.49 -6.23
C LYS A 696 29.40 8.14 -7.32
N PHE A 697 28.17 8.62 -7.23
CA PHE A 697 27.16 8.48 -8.29
C PHE A 697 27.46 9.40 -9.49
N PRO A 698 26.91 9.13 -10.69
CA PRO A 698 27.00 10.07 -11.81
C PRO A 698 26.57 11.48 -11.43
N ALA A 699 27.12 12.48 -12.13
CA ALA A 699 26.70 13.86 -11.97
C ALA A 699 25.20 13.98 -12.28
N HIS A 700 24.49 14.76 -11.47
CA HIS A 700 23.03 14.87 -11.53
C HIS A 700 22.56 16.21 -11.01
N PHE A 701 21.30 16.53 -11.33
CA PHE A 701 20.72 17.82 -10.99
C PHE A 701 19.87 17.71 -9.72
N ASP A 702 20.30 18.34 -8.64
CA ASP A 702 19.48 18.52 -7.44
C ASP A 702 19.14 20.00 -7.29
N ARG A 703 17.85 20.35 -7.44
CA ARG A 703 17.37 21.73 -7.26
C ARG A 703 17.72 22.32 -5.89
N ARG A 704 17.88 21.48 -4.87
CA ARG A 704 18.22 21.89 -3.49
C ARG A 704 19.70 22.20 -3.32
N ASP A 705 20.56 21.71 -4.22
CA ASP A 705 21.99 21.98 -4.25
C ASP A 705 22.30 23.04 -5.31
N ALA A 706 22.73 24.23 -4.90
CA ALA A 706 23.00 25.35 -5.80
C ALA A 706 24.16 25.13 -6.79
N VAL A 707 25.06 24.18 -6.53
CA VAL A 707 26.23 23.91 -7.40
C VAL A 707 26.06 22.68 -8.30
N SER A 708 24.98 21.90 -8.13
CA SER A 708 24.69 20.75 -8.98
C SER A 708 24.39 21.20 -10.43
N MET A 709 24.68 20.35 -11.40
CA MET A 709 24.51 20.66 -12.83
C MET A 709 23.83 19.48 -13.54
N PRO A 710 22.85 19.74 -14.43
CA PRO A 710 22.27 18.69 -15.24
C PRO A 710 23.26 18.19 -16.29
N ILE A 711 23.04 16.97 -16.77
CA ILE A 711 23.70 16.51 -17.99
C ILE A 711 22.95 17.12 -19.18
N THR A 712 23.66 17.89 -20.01
CA THR A 712 23.06 18.54 -21.17
C THR A 712 23.10 17.64 -22.41
N CYS A 713 22.08 17.75 -23.25
CA CYS A 713 21.98 17.10 -24.54
C CYS A 713 21.69 18.16 -25.60
N ILE A 714 22.64 18.39 -26.51
CA ILE A 714 22.49 19.42 -27.55
C ILE A 714 21.85 18.80 -28.78
N GLU A 715 20.73 19.38 -29.22
CA GLU A 715 20.00 18.97 -30.42
C GLU A 715 19.56 20.20 -31.21
N THR A 716 19.24 19.99 -32.49
CA THR A 716 18.64 21.01 -33.35
C THR A 716 17.13 20.76 -33.42
N PHE A 717 16.34 21.80 -33.13
CA PHE A 717 14.89 21.68 -33.04
C PHE A 717 14.17 22.96 -33.44
N ARG A 718 12.89 22.82 -33.79
CA ARG A 718 12.00 23.97 -34.01
C ARG A 718 11.54 24.52 -32.66
N LEU A 719 11.73 25.81 -32.45
CA LEU A 719 11.30 26.48 -31.22
C LEU A 719 9.77 26.40 -31.03
N ASP A 720 9.01 26.42 -32.12
CA ASP A 720 7.58 26.17 -32.12
C ASP A 720 7.21 24.87 -31.40
N ASP A 721 7.96 23.79 -31.61
CA ASP A 721 7.65 22.48 -31.00
C ASP A 721 7.96 22.49 -29.51
N ALA A 722 8.99 23.21 -29.08
CA ALA A 722 9.30 23.41 -27.66
C ALA A 722 8.22 24.24 -26.95
N LEU A 723 7.76 25.33 -27.57
CA LEU A 723 6.71 26.19 -27.02
C LEU A 723 5.36 25.47 -26.96
N LYS A 724 4.94 24.80 -28.04
CA LYS A 724 3.74 23.96 -28.05
C LYS A 724 3.76 22.90 -26.95
N PHE A 725 4.92 22.25 -26.75
CA PHE A 725 5.04 21.26 -25.68
C PHE A 725 4.70 21.87 -24.31
N VAL A 726 5.28 23.02 -23.96
CA VAL A 726 5.05 23.61 -22.64
C VAL A 726 3.67 24.23 -22.49
N THR A 727 3.12 24.89 -23.52
CA THR A 727 1.81 25.58 -23.45
C THR A 727 0.61 24.64 -23.64
N GLU A 728 0.74 23.61 -24.45
CA GLU A 728 -0.37 22.71 -24.78
C GLU A 728 -0.35 21.40 -23.97
N ARG A 729 0.82 20.97 -23.47
CA ARG A 729 0.97 19.65 -22.85
C ARG A 729 1.38 19.72 -21.37
N ALA A 730 2.44 20.46 -21.05
CA ALA A 730 2.99 20.47 -19.69
C ALA A 730 2.19 21.35 -18.70
N MET A 731 1.82 22.59 -19.08
CA MET A 731 1.04 23.51 -18.23
C MET A 731 -0.46 23.51 -18.57
N ARG A 732 -1.09 22.32 -18.64
CA ARG A 732 -2.56 22.23 -18.68
C ARG A 732 -3.07 21.49 -17.47
N MET A 733 -3.75 22.22 -16.59
CA MET A 733 -4.57 21.65 -15.52
C MET A 733 -6.04 21.72 -15.95
N PHE A 734 -6.74 20.58 -15.92
CA PHE A 734 -8.18 20.50 -16.18
C PHE A 734 -8.64 21.03 -17.56
N GLY A 735 -7.80 20.96 -18.59
CA GLY A 735 -8.16 21.31 -19.96
C GLY A 735 -8.24 22.80 -20.29
N LYS A 736 -7.83 23.71 -19.39
CA LYS A 736 -7.77 25.15 -19.68
C LYS A 736 -6.43 25.52 -20.31
N GLU A 737 -6.47 26.35 -21.34
CA GLU A 737 -5.27 26.99 -21.90
C GLU A 737 -4.92 28.20 -21.02
N PHE A 738 -3.73 28.16 -20.42
CA PHE A 738 -3.27 29.20 -19.50
C PHE A 738 -2.33 30.21 -20.14
N PHE A 739 -1.70 29.86 -21.26
CA PHE A 739 -0.70 30.67 -21.96
C PHE A 739 -0.87 30.49 -23.47
N THR A 740 -0.87 31.60 -24.20
CA THR A 740 -0.67 31.63 -25.66
C THR A 740 0.78 31.97 -25.97
N TYR A 741 1.24 31.75 -27.21
CA TYR A 741 2.57 32.18 -27.61
C TYR A 741 2.63 32.76 -29.04
N THR A 742 3.51 33.75 -29.23
CA THR A 742 3.85 34.34 -30.53
C THR A 742 5.36 34.26 -30.76
N ILE A 743 5.73 34.17 -32.04
CA ILE A 743 7.14 34.20 -32.48
C ILE A 743 7.16 35.12 -33.69
N ASP A 744 7.95 36.18 -33.65
CA ASP A 744 7.89 37.24 -34.66
C ASP A 744 8.39 36.78 -36.04
N ASP A 745 9.35 35.84 -36.09
CA ASP A 745 9.99 35.36 -37.32
C ASP A 745 9.87 33.84 -37.52
N ARG A 746 8.67 33.31 -37.79
CA ARG A 746 8.48 31.85 -37.99
C ARG A 746 8.95 31.36 -39.37
N PRO A 747 9.53 30.14 -39.47
CA PRO A 747 9.93 29.22 -38.39
C PRO A 747 11.30 29.59 -37.79
N VAL A 748 11.46 29.35 -36.48
CA VAL A 748 12.77 29.50 -35.80
C VAL A 748 13.31 28.12 -35.46
N GLU A 749 14.42 27.75 -36.10
CA GLU A 749 15.22 26.58 -35.75
C GLU A 749 16.37 27.01 -34.83
N VAL A 750 16.65 26.21 -33.80
CA VAL A 750 17.67 26.50 -32.79
C VAL A 750 18.46 25.25 -32.48
N SER A 751 19.76 25.43 -32.23
CA SER A 751 20.60 24.38 -31.65
C SER A 751 20.90 24.66 -30.18
N GLY A 752 20.55 23.73 -29.30
CA GLY A 752 20.70 23.88 -27.84
C GLY A 752 20.14 22.69 -27.07
N ASP A 753 20.07 22.80 -25.74
CA ASP A 753 19.42 21.78 -24.92
C ASP A 753 17.91 22.01 -24.88
N GLN A 754 17.16 21.24 -25.67
CA GLN A 754 15.72 21.44 -25.82
C GLN A 754 14.97 21.16 -24.52
N VAL A 755 15.37 20.13 -23.77
CA VAL A 755 14.68 19.69 -22.56
C VAL A 755 14.88 20.72 -21.45
N LEU A 756 16.10 21.19 -21.25
CA LEU A 756 16.39 22.23 -20.28
C LEU A 756 15.76 23.57 -20.66
N LEU A 757 15.73 23.92 -21.95
CA LEU A 757 14.99 25.10 -22.42
C LEU A 757 13.50 25.00 -22.11
N ARG A 758 12.88 23.84 -22.35
CA ARG A 758 11.47 23.59 -21.98
C ARG A 758 11.28 23.75 -20.48
N HIS A 759 12.17 23.22 -19.64
CA HIS A 759 12.09 23.40 -18.17
C HIS A 759 12.23 24.87 -17.76
N ALA A 760 13.12 25.63 -18.40
CA ALA A 760 13.26 27.06 -18.15
C ALA A 760 11.97 27.83 -18.47
N ILE A 761 11.38 27.58 -19.63
CA ILE A 761 10.11 28.21 -20.05
C ILE A 761 8.96 27.77 -19.14
N TYR A 762 8.84 26.47 -18.90
CA TYR A 762 7.82 25.87 -18.02
C TYR A 762 7.85 26.49 -16.61
N THR A 763 9.04 26.65 -16.05
CA THR A 763 9.21 27.22 -14.71
C THR A 763 8.94 28.72 -14.70
N ALA A 764 9.27 29.45 -15.78
CA ALA A 764 8.88 30.86 -15.93
C ALA A 764 7.35 31.02 -16.04
N MET A 765 6.68 30.10 -16.73
CA MET A 765 5.22 30.06 -16.76
C MET A 765 4.63 29.78 -15.36
N ALA A 766 5.22 28.86 -14.59
CA ALA A 766 4.79 28.60 -13.21
C ALA A 766 4.96 29.83 -12.29
N ALA A 767 6.08 30.54 -12.40
CA ALA A 767 6.32 31.79 -11.68
C ALA A 767 5.26 32.84 -12.02
N VAL A 768 4.93 33.03 -13.30
CA VAL A 768 3.86 33.96 -13.74
C VAL A 768 2.47 33.49 -13.30
N TYR A 769 2.20 32.18 -13.40
CA TYR A 769 0.92 31.57 -13.05
C TYR A 769 0.54 31.77 -11.58
N THR A 770 1.53 31.90 -10.70
CA THR A 770 1.34 32.23 -9.29
C THR A 770 0.54 33.52 -9.10
N TYR A 771 0.65 34.48 -10.03
CA TYR A 771 0.04 35.81 -9.93
C TYR A 771 -1.16 36.02 -10.86
N SER A 772 -1.19 35.36 -12.03
CA SER A 772 -2.33 35.41 -12.95
C SER A 772 -2.63 34.05 -13.58
N LYS A 773 -3.92 33.70 -13.62
CA LYS A 773 -4.41 32.46 -14.25
C LYS A 773 -5.05 32.70 -15.63
N GLU A 774 -5.10 33.94 -16.10
CA GLU A 774 -5.84 34.31 -17.32
C GLU A 774 -5.07 35.38 -18.10
N GLY A 775 -5.17 35.33 -19.43
CA GLY A 775 -4.55 36.33 -20.33
C GLY A 775 -3.02 36.28 -20.36
N ASN A 776 -2.39 35.20 -19.89
CA ASN A 776 -0.94 35.09 -19.93
C ASN A 776 -0.45 34.75 -21.35
N SER A 777 0.75 35.19 -21.70
CA SER A 777 1.31 35.01 -23.03
C SER A 777 2.83 34.86 -23.01
N ILE A 778 3.39 34.30 -24.08
CA ILE A 778 4.84 34.20 -24.32
C ILE A 778 5.14 34.87 -25.66
N ALA A 779 5.91 35.95 -25.65
CA ALA A 779 6.39 36.59 -26.87
C ALA A 779 7.86 36.23 -27.10
N VAL A 780 8.20 35.82 -28.33
CA VAL A 780 9.56 35.38 -28.65
C VAL A 780 10.14 36.18 -29.82
N THR A 781 11.31 36.76 -29.58
CA THR A 781 12.05 37.57 -30.55
C THR A 781 13.48 37.08 -30.70
N LYS A 782 14.00 37.11 -31.94
CA LYS A 782 15.44 36.95 -32.18
C LYS A 782 16.12 38.29 -31.93
N ILE A 783 17.17 38.30 -31.13
CA ILE A 783 17.96 39.50 -30.85
C ILE A 783 19.45 39.20 -31.06
N LYS A 784 20.26 40.25 -31.16
CA LYS A 784 21.72 40.16 -31.07
C LYS A 784 22.19 40.76 -29.76
N SER A 785 23.03 40.03 -29.04
CA SER A 785 23.68 40.53 -27.82
C SER A 785 25.15 40.12 -27.85
N GLU A 786 26.05 41.08 -27.66
CA GLU A 786 27.51 40.85 -27.64
C GLU A 786 28.04 40.06 -28.87
N GLY A 787 27.39 40.24 -30.03
CA GLY A 787 27.76 39.57 -31.28
C GLY A 787 27.24 38.14 -31.43
N ALA A 788 26.52 37.59 -30.45
CA ALA A 788 25.83 36.31 -30.53
C ALA A 788 24.36 36.48 -30.91
N ASP A 789 23.84 35.53 -31.70
CA ASP A 789 22.40 35.38 -31.92
C ASP A 789 21.77 34.80 -30.64
N MET A 790 20.74 35.47 -30.15
CA MET A 790 20.03 35.07 -28.94
C MET A 790 18.54 35.01 -29.24
N ILE A 791 17.83 34.25 -28.41
CA ILE A 791 16.38 34.31 -28.33
C ILE A 791 16.00 34.94 -27.02
N ARG A 792 15.16 35.99 -27.10
CA ARG A 792 14.50 36.60 -25.96
C ARG A 792 13.05 36.13 -25.92
N MET A 793 12.70 35.48 -24.81
CA MET A 793 11.35 35.02 -24.49
C MET A 793 10.81 35.88 -23.34
N ILE A 794 9.67 36.53 -23.56
CA ILE A 794 8.99 37.34 -22.57
C ILE A 794 7.72 36.61 -22.14
N VAL A 795 7.75 35.99 -20.96
CA VAL A 795 6.59 35.32 -20.37
C VAL A 795 5.82 36.35 -19.55
N SER A 796 4.64 36.75 -20.02
CA SER A 796 3.83 37.84 -19.45
C SER A 796 2.59 37.32 -18.75
N SER A 797 2.25 37.91 -17.61
CA SER A 797 0.96 37.72 -16.97
C SER A 797 -0.14 38.54 -17.66
N GLY A 798 -1.40 38.09 -17.55
CA GLY A 798 -2.53 39.01 -17.64
C GLY A 798 -2.63 39.93 -16.42
N ASP A 799 -3.79 40.59 -16.25
CA ASP A 799 -4.05 41.46 -15.10
C ASP A 799 -4.02 40.67 -13.78
N ILE A 800 -3.13 41.08 -12.86
CA ILE A 800 -3.07 40.50 -11.51
C ILE A 800 -4.20 41.09 -10.65
N ARG A 801 -4.84 40.22 -9.85
CA ARG A 801 -6.03 40.61 -9.07
C ARG A 801 -5.71 41.38 -7.78
N SER A 802 -4.45 41.37 -7.35
CA SER A 802 -3.95 42.03 -6.13
C SER A 802 -2.54 42.55 -6.36
N GLU A 803 -2.18 43.65 -5.70
CA GLU A 803 -0.82 44.20 -5.79
C GLU A 803 0.23 43.19 -5.27
N ILE A 804 1.33 43.03 -6.00
CA ILE A 804 2.47 42.21 -5.57
C ILE A 804 3.27 43.02 -4.57
N THR A 805 3.16 42.63 -3.31
CA THR A 805 3.88 43.23 -2.17
C THR A 805 5.05 42.37 -1.71
N GLU A 806 5.16 41.14 -2.21
CA GLU A 806 6.23 40.20 -1.92
C GLU A 806 7.43 40.36 -2.87
N ASP A 807 8.63 40.06 -2.36
CA ASP A 807 9.85 40.03 -3.16
C ASP A 807 9.86 38.79 -4.06
N VAL A 808 9.62 38.97 -5.36
CA VAL A 808 9.55 37.86 -6.32
C VAL A 808 10.88 37.10 -6.43
N THR A 809 12.00 37.67 -5.99
CA THR A 809 13.28 36.95 -5.94
C THR A 809 13.31 35.82 -4.91
N VAL A 810 12.37 35.81 -3.95
CA VAL A 810 12.20 34.70 -3.00
C VAL A 810 11.33 33.56 -3.56
N ASN A 811 10.70 33.75 -4.73
CA ASN A 811 9.93 32.70 -5.38
C ASN A 811 10.86 31.60 -5.91
N ASP A 812 10.67 30.36 -5.44
CA ASP A 812 11.51 29.21 -5.83
C ASP A 812 11.53 28.97 -7.34
N ASP A 813 10.38 29.12 -8.01
CA ASP A 813 10.28 28.90 -9.45
C ASP A 813 11.09 29.97 -10.20
N TYR A 814 11.04 31.24 -9.77
CA TYR A 814 11.89 32.29 -10.38
C TYR A 814 13.39 32.03 -10.16
N ARG A 815 13.80 31.58 -8.97
CA ARG A 815 15.20 31.22 -8.67
C ARG A 815 15.68 30.09 -9.58
N ASP A 816 14.82 29.11 -9.84
CA ASP A 816 15.10 28.02 -10.78
C ASP A 816 15.22 28.53 -12.23
N VAL A 817 14.37 29.46 -12.67
CA VAL A 817 14.50 30.08 -14.01
C VAL A 817 15.85 30.75 -14.18
N VAL A 818 16.30 31.55 -13.18
CA VAL A 818 17.62 32.19 -13.20
C VAL A 818 18.74 31.14 -13.31
N ARG A 819 18.59 30.04 -12.57
CA ARG A 819 19.54 28.93 -12.59
C ARG A 819 19.58 28.24 -13.95
N TYR A 820 18.44 27.90 -14.53
CA TYR A 820 18.34 27.26 -15.85
C TYR A 820 18.88 28.17 -16.95
N ALA A 821 18.54 29.47 -16.91
CA ALA A 821 19.09 30.46 -17.83
C ALA A 821 20.61 30.48 -17.78
N LYS A 822 21.20 30.52 -16.57
CA LYS A 822 22.66 30.48 -16.40
C LYS A 822 23.29 29.20 -16.96
N ILE A 823 22.67 28.04 -16.76
CA ILE A 823 23.15 26.75 -17.31
C ILE A 823 23.09 26.78 -18.84
N LEU A 824 22.03 27.34 -19.42
CA LEU A 824 21.88 27.59 -20.85
C LEU A 824 22.78 28.72 -21.38
N ARG A 825 23.67 29.30 -20.55
CA ARG A 825 24.53 30.45 -20.86
C ARG A 825 23.76 31.72 -21.24
N GLY A 826 22.57 31.85 -20.69
CA GLY A 826 21.67 32.98 -20.84
C GLY A 826 21.48 33.77 -19.55
N THR A 827 20.47 34.63 -19.56
CA THR A 827 20.05 35.46 -18.42
C THR A 827 18.54 35.35 -18.22
N ALA A 828 18.09 35.57 -16.99
CA ALA A 828 16.68 35.75 -16.67
C ALA A 828 16.48 36.99 -15.81
N GLN A 829 15.41 37.73 -16.07
CA GLN A 829 15.06 38.94 -15.35
C GLN A 829 13.55 39.01 -15.08
N PHE A 830 13.18 39.40 -13.87
CA PHE A 830 11.82 39.77 -13.51
C PHE A 830 11.56 41.25 -13.81
N VAL A 831 10.41 41.55 -14.41
CA VAL A 831 9.98 42.92 -14.75
C VAL A 831 8.53 43.13 -14.34
N LYS A 832 8.22 44.23 -13.62
CA LYS A 832 6.83 44.63 -13.32
C LYS A 832 6.31 45.52 -14.46
N ILE A 833 5.11 45.22 -14.96
CA ILE A 833 4.52 45.94 -16.11
C ILE A 833 3.07 46.35 -15.84
N GLY A 834 2.81 47.64 -15.58
CA GLY A 834 1.44 48.10 -15.31
C GLY A 834 0.74 47.31 -14.20
N LYS A 835 -0.34 46.58 -14.53
CA LYS A 835 -1.06 45.65 -13.64
C LYS A 835 -0.60 44.18 -13.78
N GLY A 836 0.57 43.92 -14.34
CA GLY A 836 1.09 42.58 -14.60
C GLY A 836 2.56 42.44 -14.26
N ILE A 837 3.10 41.27 -14.59
CA ILE A 837 4.51 40.92 -14.44
C ILE A 837 5.02 40.19 -15.67
N GLN A 838 6.34 40.19 -15.83
CA GLN A 838 7.07 39.49 -16.87
C GLN A 838 8.27 38.78 -16.29
N VAL A 839 8.56 37.60 -16.85
CA VAL A 839 9.85 36.93 -16.75
C VAL A 839 10.48 36.94 -18.13
N GLU A 840 11.58 37.66 -18.28
CA GLU A 840 12.36 37.73 -19.50
C GLU A 840 13.50 36.72 -19.46
N LEU A 841 13.48 35.75 -20.35
CA LEU A 841 14.51 34.74 -20.53
C LEU A 841 15.26 35.00 -21.83
N THR A 842 16.57 35.23 -21.75
CA THR A 842 17.42 35.39 -22.94
C THR A 842 18.44 34.27 -23.00
N VAL A 843 18.43 33.47 -24.06
CA VAL A 843 19.35 32.33 -24.23
C VAL A 843 20.07 32.39 -25.57
N PRO A 844 21.35 32.02 -25.63
CA PRO A 844 22.07 31.94 -26.88
C PRO A 844 21.50 30.82 -27.75
N VAL A 845 21.46 31.07 -29.05
CA VAL A 845 21.10 30.07 -30.05
C VAL A 845 22.19 29.99 -31.11
N LYS A 846 22.39 28.78 -31.65
CA LYS A 846 23.21 28.54 -32.82
C LYS A 846 22.36 28.10 -33.99
#